data_AF-A0A8J7K230-F1
#
_entry.id   AF-A0A8J7K230-F1
#
_cell.length_a   1.000
_cell.length_b   1.000
_cell.length_c   1.000
_cell.angle_alpha   90.00
_cell.angle_beta   90.00
_cell.angle_gamma   90.00
#
_symmetry.space_group_name_H-M   'P 1'
#
loop_
_entity.id
_entity.type
_entity.pdbx_description
1 polymer ?
#
loop_
_entity_poly.entity_id
_entity_poly.type
_entity_poly.pdbx_seq_one_letter_code
_entity_poly.pdbx_strand_id
1 'polypeptide(L)'
;MNSDNLGLKFSNLDSDNQSTIEEDKLFSLQDLLASHNHGDDEEHDHGHDYAGSTSTLSQNKTFVSASFINPPTSTINVNYHGFSQEAQNAFEYVVNIWEGWIKSDIPMQVNAYWEDLSPYGSGILGAASPYSFTRNFSGATKDNTYYPIALANHLAGKDLNGDKPEIEIYLNSNFSKWYLGTDGNTPTNQYDFTTVVLHEFVHGFGLTDFISYNSGKGSYGNTIFETFVVNGNNQSLSSFPNHSEELGKQLTSNNLFFNGVNATEANGGLYPKLYAPSTWQYGSSVAHLDEKTYPKGHVDSLMTPLFVSGEAIHNPGGITLGILEDLGWDINQVNTAPAETQSTPTQQPVENKSTSEMPTLSFDSLSSYADQDKTGILNISNDGKEFEMQGNSWKKLSINYNITVDTILEFEYNSTVQGEIQGIGFDIDNKLTSTDAKNIFQLAGTQKGWGIPGFEYQTNSGWKSYQIRVGDYISGNFNSLVFANDHDVSNANAHSQYRNLRLYEYGQIPTAETQPTPTQEQPAQTQPQPTPEIPTLSFNSLDSYADQDKTGILNISDDGKEFEMQGNSWKQLSIDYNITVDTILEFEYNSTVQGEIQGIGFDVDNKLTSTDSKNIFQLAGTQKGWGISGFEYQTNSGWKSYQIRVGDYISGQFNYLVFANDHDVSNADAHSQYRNLRLYEYGQIPTAETKPVPEIPRLSFDSLDSYADQDKTGILNISHDGKEFEMQGNSWKKLSIDYNITKETILEFEYNSTIQGEIQGIGFDVDNKLTSTDRKNIFQLAGTEKGWGIPGFEYQTNSGWKSYQIRVGDYMSGQFNYLVFANDHDVRNADAHSQFRNLKLYEYSQYAQAVAQTNNNKLSIAENQENLNSDVVLFVKDSTNNSTLSSYGGLNQDKGTFTISDNRTEVELKGNSWKKLDINNYNVTQNTVLKFEFQSNAQGEIQGIGFDNDDIISGGDAKHLFQVSGTQDWGIEIEDNYTLGSGWKTYEMNVGDYFTGNFNYLTLASDDDISNSVAQSQFRNISLYEM
;
A
#
# COMPACT_ATOMS: atom_id res chain seq x y z
N MET A 1 -16.01 22.99 -45.27
CA MET A 1 -16.54 21.85 -46.06
C MET A 1 -17.01 20.82 -45.05
N ASN A 2 -18.20 20.24 -45.25
CA ASN A 2 -18.96 19.45 -44.26
C ASN A 2 -18.15 18.33 -43.59
N SER A 3 -18.25 18.26 -42.26
CA SER A 3 -17.60 17.33 -41.33
C SER A 3 -18.47 16.08 -41.07
N ASP A 4 -18.78 15.33 -42.12
CA ASP A 4 -19.49 14.05 -42.02
C ASP A 4 -18.66 12.92 -42.67
N ASN A 5 -18.32 11.90 -41.87
CA ASN A 5 -17.65 10.61 -42.19
C ASN A 5 -16.15 10.48 -41.87
N LEU A 6 -15.81 10.30 -40.60
CA LEU A 6 -14.66 9.47 -40.20
C LEU A 6 -14.98 8.76 -38.88
N GLY A 7 -15.99 7.88 -38.92
CA GLY A 7 -16.06 6.76 -37.97
C GLY A 7 -15.32 5.59 -38.60
N LEU A 8 -14.52 4.87 -37.81
CA LEU A 8 -13.87 3.61 -38.20
C LEU A 8 -14.87 2.74 -38.97
N LYS A 9 -14.71 2.62 -40.28
CA LYS A 9 -15.57 1.78 -41.12
C LYS A 9 -15.22 0.32 -40.89
N PHE A 10 -15.83 -0.29 -39.87
CA PHE A 10 -16.13 -1.71 -39.88
C PHE A 10 -17.57 -1.91 -40.36
N SER A 11 -17.84 -1.55 -41.62
CA SER A 11 -19.11 -1.91 -42.28
C SER A 11 -18.93 -3.21 -43.05
N ASN A 12 -19.66 -4.24 -42.61
CA ASN A 12 -19.87 -5.57 -43.20
C ASN A 12 -18.76 -6.61 -42.98
N LEU A 13 -18.80 -7.27 -41.82
CA LEU A 13 -18.37 -8.66 -41.72
C LEU A 13 -19.62 -9.53 -41.65
N ASP A 14 -20.14 -9.88 -42.82
CA ASP A 14 -21.06 -11.00 -42.96
C ASP A 14 -20.32 -12.29 -42.57
N SER A 15 -20.99 -13.12 -41.79
CA SER A 15 -20.65 -14.52 -41.55
C SER A 15 -20.47 -15.26 -42.88
N ASP A 16 -19.43 -16.10 -42.95
CA ASP A 16 -19.13 -17.05 -44.04
C ASP A 16 -18.15 -16.57 -45.13
N ASN A 17 -16.84 -16.55 -44.82
CA ASN A 17 -15.86 -17.23 -45.68
C ASN A 17 -14.49 -17.42 -45.02
N GLN A 18 -14.06 -18.68 -44.92
CA GLN A 18 -12.68 -19.07 -44.65
C GLN A 18 -11.82 -18.83 -45.91
N SER A 19 -11.05 -17.75 -45.95
CA SER A 19 -9.73 -17.72 -46.62
C SER A 19 -9.04 -16.38 -46.38
N THR A 20 -7.90 -16.43 -45.66
CA THR A 20 -6.75 -15.50 -45.75
C THR A 20 -7.08 -14.04 -46.10
N ILE A 21 -7.27 -13.22 -45.07
CA ILE A 21 -7.14 -11.76 -45.18
C ILE A 21 -5.72 -11.44 -44.69
N GLU A 22 -4.94 -10.71 -45.49
CA GLU A 22 -3.68 -10.11 -45.04
C GLU A 22 -3.98 -9.15 -43.88
N GLU A 23 -3.65 -9.55 -42.65
CA GLU A 23 -3.95 -8.85 -41.39
C GLU A 23 -2.96 -7.71 -41.09
N ASP A 24 -2.52 -6.96 -42.10
CA ASP A 24 -1.71 -5.75 -41.93
C ASP A 24 -2.58 -4.50 -42.10
N LYS A 25 -3.44 -4.21 -41.10
CA LYS A 25 -4.10 -2.90 -41.02
C LYS A 25 -3.26 -1.96 -40.18
N LEU A 26 -2.42 -1.17 -40.86
CA LEU A 26 -1.89 0.09 -40.35
C LEU A 26 -3.08 1.02 -40.04
N PHE A 27 -3.26 1.42 -38.78
CA PHE A 27 -4.14 2.54 -38.46
C PHE A 27 -3.53 3.79 -39.08
N SER A 28 -4.31 4.55 -39.86
CA SER A 28 -3.80 5.85 -40.29
C SER A 28 -3.80 6.81 -39.10
N LEU A 29 -2.89 7.79 -39.07
CA LEU A 29 -2.90 8.87 -38.06
C LEU A 29 -4.30 9.53 -37.93
N GLN A 30 -5.08 9.52 -39.01
CA GLN A 30 -6.43 10.06 -39.03
C GLN A 30 -7.48 9.14 -38.37
N ASP A 31 -7.26 7.82 -38.37
CA ASP A 31 -8.07 6.85 -37.61
C ASP A 31 -7.73 6.91 -36.12
N LEU A 32 -6.45 7.16 -35.79
CA LEU A 32 -5.95 7.32 -34.42
C LEU A 32 -6.48 8.58 -33.73
N LEU A 33 -6.50 9.70 -34.44
CA LEU A 33 -6.93 10.99 -33.89
C LEU A 33 -8.46 11.12 -33.85
N ALA A 34 -9.19 10.31 -34.64
CA ALA A 34 -10.63 10.13 -34.47
C ALA A 34 -10.97 9.41 -33.15
N SER A 35 -9.99 8.78 -32.49
CA SER A 35 -10.11 8.22 -31.15
C SER A 35 -9.43 9.05 -30.05
N HIS A 36 -9.04 10.31 -30.29
CA HIS A 36 -8.45 11.21 -29.28
C HIS A 36 -8.91 12.66 -29.50
N ASN A 37 -10.18 12.97 -29.25
CA ASN A 37 -10.68 14.34 -29.29
C ASN A 37 -11.16 14.77 -27.89
N HIS A 38 -10.28 15.41 -27.10
CA HIS A 38 -10.66 16.05 -25.85
C HIS A 38 -11.60 17.21 -26.18
N GLY A 39 -12.87 17.12 -25.75
CA GLY A 39 -13.86 18.14 -26.03
C GLY A 39 -13.55 19.46 -25.32
N ASP A 40 -13.31 20.53 -26.07
CA ASP A 40 -13.43 21.90 -25.60
C ASP A 40 -14.92 22.20 -25.32
N ASP A 41 -15.30 22.43 -24.05
CA ASP A 41 -16.50 23.20 -23.72
C ASP A 41 -16.08 24.62 -23.32
N GLU A 42 -16.76 25.59 -23.94
CA GLU A 42 -16.38 27.00 -24.13
C GLU A 42 -16.08 27.81 -22.84
N GLU A 43 -15.00 28.58 -22.91
CA GLU A 43 -14.75 29.77 -22.10
C GLU A 43 -15.93 30.76 -22.16
N HIS A 44 -16.51 31.10 -21.03
CA HIS A 44 -17.18 32.39 -20.84
C HIS A 44 -16.28 33.33 -20.02
N ASP A 45 -15.25 33.88 -20.70
CA ASP A 45 -14.56 35.08 -20.25
C ASP A 45 -15.30 36.33 -20.77
N HIS A 46 -15.90 37.10 -19.87
CA HIS A 46 -16.28 38.48 -20.13
C HIS A 46 -15.32 39.40 -19.38
N GLY A 47 -14.24 39.77 -20.07
CA GLY A 47 -13.35 40.86 -19.67
C GLY A 47 -14.08 42.21 -19.62
N HIS A 48 -13.89 42.92 -18.52
CA HIS A 48 -13.98 44.37 -18.49
C HIS A 48 -12.68 44.94 -17.90
N ASP A 49 -11.91 45.57 -18.79
CA ASP A 49 -10.77 46.42 -18.51
C ASP A 49 -11.11 47.52 -17.49
N TYR A 50 -10.41 47.54 -16.37
CA TYR A 50 -10.03 48.77 -15.68
C TYR A 50 -8.59 48.64 -15.18
N ALA A 51 -7.70 49.44 -15.80
CA ALA A 51 -6.30 49.55 -15.43
C ALA A 51 -6.12 49.97 -13.96
N GLY A 52 -5.33 49.20 -13.20
CA GLY A 52 -4.83 49.63 -11.90
C GLY A 52 -4.46 48.51 -10.92
N SER A 53 -3.15 48.33 -10.73
CA SER A 53 -2.47 47.57 -9.67
C SER A 53 -2.43 46.04 -9.77
N THR A 54 -1.21 45.54 -9.73
CA THR A 54 -0.78 44.14 -9.74
C THR A 54 -1.16 43.42 -8.45
N SER A 55 -1.93 42.35 -8.55
CA SER A 55 -1.99 41.28 -7.55
C SER A 55 -2.27 39.95 -8.26
N THR A 56 -1.27 39.08 -8.29
CA THR A 56 -1.32 37.72 -8.83
C THR A 56 -2.07 36.82 -7.85
N LEU A 57 -3.27 36.35 -8.24
CA LEU A 57 -4.00 35.26 -7.58
C LEU A 57 -3.25 33.94 -7.85
N SER A 58 -2.90 33.17 -6.81
CA SER A 58 -2.33 31.83 -6.97
C SER A 58 -3.43 30.82 -7.30
N GLN A 59 -3.35 30.19 -8.47
CA GLN A 59 -4.11 28.98 -8.80
C GLN A 59 -3.34 27.74 -8.30
N ASN A 60 -4.05 26.78 -7.70
CA ASN A 60 -3.49 25.60 -7.04
C ASN A 60 -2.86 24.60 -8.03
N LYS A 61 -1.63 24.13 -7.73
CA LYS A 61 -0.92 23.05 -8.45
C LYS A 61 -1.23 21.70 -7.80
N THR A 62 -1.33 20.62 -8.59
CA THR A 62 -1.52 19.24 -8.10
C THR A 62 -0.49 18.32 -8.73
N PHE A 63 0.28 17.59 -7.92
CA PHE A 63 1.27 16.61 -8.38
C PHE A 63 1.02 15.24 -7.74
N VAL A 64 0.88 14.21 -8.57
CA VAL A 64 0.83 12.79 -8.14
C VAL A 64 2.15 12.14 -8.58
N SER A 65 3.08 11.93 -7.65
CA SER A 65 4.40 11.37 -7.96
C SER A 65 4.34 9.89 -8.30
N ALA A 66 5.19 9.43 -9.21
CA ALA A 66 5.52 8.01 -9.30
C ALA A 66 6.00 7.52 -7.93
N SER A 67 5.36 6.52 -7.33
CA SER A 67 5.99 5.74 -6.26
C SER A 67 7.29 5.14 -6.80
N PHE A 68 8.28 4.90 -5.94
CA PHE A 68 9.60 4.32 -6.24
C PHE A 68 9.66 3.58 -7.59
N ILE A 69 10.50 4.05 -8.52
CA ILE A 69 10.71 3.37 -9.80
C ILE A 69 11.18 1.95 -9.47
N ASN A 70 10.29 0.99 -9.66
CA ASN A 70 10.59 -0.43 -9.53
C ASN A 70 11.78 -0.74 -10.48
N PRO A 71 12.64 -1.70 -10.13
CA PRO A 71 13.64 -2.17 -11.08
C PRO A 71 12.96 -2.57 -12.40
N PRO A 72 13.58 -2.28 -13.56
CA PRO A 72 12.97 -2.52 -14.85
C PRO A 72 12.75 -4.02 -15.05
N THR A 73 11.50 -4.40 -15.32
CA THR A 73 11.05 -5.77 -15.58
C THR A 73 10.62 -6.01 -17.03
N SER A 74 10.73 -4.99 -17.86
CA SER A 74 10.59 -5.07 -19.32
C SER A 74 11.62 -4.18 -19.99
N THR A 75 11.72 -4.28 -21.32
CA THR A 75 12.57 -3.41 -22.13
C THR A 75 11.72 -2.70 -23.16
N ILE A 76 11.74 -1.37 -23.17
CA ILE A 76 11.02 -0.52 -24.10
C ILE A 76 12.03 0.32 -24.86
N ASN A 77 12.15 0.08 -26.17
CA ASN A 77 13.04 0.83 -27.05
C ASN A 77 12.23 1.84 -27.85
N VAL A 78 12.59 3.12 -27.75
CA VAL A 78 11.86 4.20 -28.42
C VAL A 78 12.63 4.73 -29.63
N ASN A 79 11.97 4.77 -30.78
CA ASN A 79 12.42 5.45 -31.98
C ASN A 79 11.80 6.85 -32.05
N TYR A 80 12.60 7.88 -31.78
CA TYR A 80 12.14 9.27 -31.77
C TYR A 80 12.20 9.93 -33.15
N HIS A 81 11.11 10.59 -33.53
CA HIS A 81 10.98 11.37 -34.75
C HIS A 81 10.62 12.83 -34.42
N GLY A 82 11.53 13.77 -34.72
CA GLY A 82 11.26 15.21 -34.60
C GLY A 82 11.36 15.82 -33.19
N PHE A 83 11.60 15.01 -32.16
CA PHE A 83 11.74 15.48 -30.78
C PHE A 83 13.00 16.32 -30.54
N SER A 84 12.91 17.28 -29.63
CA SER A 84 14.09 17.88 -29.00
C SER A 84 14.70 16.93 -27.96
N GLN A 85 15.97 17.14 -27.60
CA GLN A 85 16.62 16.33 -26.55
C GLN A 85 15.88 16.43 -25.20
N GLU A 86 15.36 17.61 -24.86
CA GLU A 86 14.62 17.84 -23.61
C GLU A 86 13.33 17.01 -23.58
N ALA A 87 12.58 16.98 -24.69
CA ALA A 87 11.37 16.18 -24.79
C ALA A 87 11.67 14.68 -24.83
N GLN A 88 12.79 14.25 -25.44
CA GLN A 88 13.25 12.85 -25.34
C GLN A 88 13.56 12.46 -23.89
N ASN A 89 14.27 13.30 -23.14
CA ASN A 89 14.59 13.01 -21.74
C ASN A 89 13.34 12.87 -20.87
N ALA A 90 12.32 13.71 -21.08
CA ALA A 90 11.05 13.61 -20.37
C ALA A 90 10.26 12.35 -20.78
N PHE A 91 10.35 11.94 -22.05
CA PHE A 91 9.73 10.70 -22.53
C PHE A 91 10.43 9.47 -21.93
N GLU A 92 11.76 9.46 -21.88
CA GLU A 92 12.55 8.39 -21.26
C GLU A 92 12.27 8.26 -19.76
N TYR A 93 11.97 9.35 -19.06
CA TYR A 93 11.50 9.27 -17.67
C TYR A 93 10.21 8.43 -17.55
N VAL A 94 9.28 8.58 -18.51
CA VAL A 94 8.06 7.76 -18.57
C VAL A 94 8.35 6.31 -18.96
N VAL A 95 9.29 6.09 -19.89
CA VAL A 95 9.76 4.73 -20.23
C VAL A 95 10.22 3.99 -18.98
N ASN A 96 11.05 4.62 -18.15
CA ASN A 96 11.52 4.01 -16.90
C ASN A 96 10.37 3.67 -15.93
N ILE A 97 9.31 4.50 -15.86
CA ILE A 97 8.12 4.20 -15.05
C ILE A 97 7.46 2.91 -15.57
N TRP A 98 7.22 2.80 -16.88
CA TRP A 98 6.56 1.63 -17.44
C TRP A 98 7.42 0.37 -17.43
N GLU A 99 8.73 0.47 -17.66
CA GLU A 99 9.65 -0.65 -17.52
C GLU A 99 9.61 -1.23 -16.10
N GLY A 100 9.45 -0.38 -15.08
CA GLY A 100 9.29 -0.81 -13.68
C GLY A 100 7.94 -1.46 -13.36
N TRP A 101 6.87 -1.13 -14.08
CA TRP A 101 5.52 -1.64 -13.80
C TRP A 101 5.12 -2.85 -14.63
N ILE A 102 5.47 -2.90 -15.91
CA ILE A 102 5.09 -4.00 -16.80
C ILE A 102 6.22 -5.02 -16.86
N LYS A 103 5.88 -6.29 -16.65
CA LYS A 103 6.80 -7.42 -16.85
C LYS A 103 6.63 -7.96 -18.26
N SER A 104 7.72 -8.06 -19.01
CA SER A 104 7.73 -8.72 -20.31
C SER A 104 9.13 -9.15 -20.69
N ASP A 105 9.28 -10.44 -21.01
CA ASP A 105 10.51 -11.00 -21.56
C ASP A 105 10.75 -10.60 -23.03
N ILE A 106 9.72 -10.06 -23.70
CA ILE A 106 9.79 -9.60 -25.09
C ILE A 106 9.97 -8.09 -25.11
N PRO A 107 11.10 -7.58 -25.66
CA PRO A 107 11.32 -6.15 -25.82
C PRO A 107 10.24 -5.52 -26.70
N MET A 108 9.74 -4.37 -26.28
CA MET A 108 8.77 -3.57 -27.02
C MET A 108 9.49 -2.46 -27.79
N GLN A 109 9.08 -2.22 -29.02
CA GLN A 109 9.52 -1.17 -29.91
C GLN A 109 8.42 -0.12 -30.02
N VAL A 110 8.74 1.12 -29.69
CA VAL A 110 7.80 2.25 -29.70
C VAL A 110 8.26 3.27 -30.72
N ASN A 111 7.40 3.69 -31.64
CA ASN A 111 7.67 4.85 -32.47
C ASN A 111 7.01 6.09 -31.88
N ALA A 112 7.79 7.12 -31.58
CA ALA A 112 7.30 8.38 -31.06
C ALA A 112 7.48 9.50 -32.09
N TYR A 113 6.40 10.22 -32.41
CA TYR A 113 6.37 11.31 -33.39
C TYR A 113 6.03 12.67 -32.73
N TRP A 114 6.90 13.67 -32.93
CA TRP A 114 6.69 15.06 -32.50
C TRP A 114 6.20 15.90 -33.69
N GLU A 115 4.88 15.95 -33.89
CA GLU A 115 4.26 16.46 -35.13
C GLU A 115 3.11 17.44 -34.86
N ASP A 116 2.81 18.32 -35.81
CA ASP A 116 1.71 19.28 -35.65
C ASP A 116 0.37 18.56 -35.79
N LEU A 117 -0.34 18.39 -34.68
CA LEU A 117 -1.64 17.70 -34.63
C LEU A 117 -2.83 18.63 -34.91
N SER A 118 -2.60 19.95 -35.02
CA SER A 118 -3.65 20.94 -35.29
C SER A 118 -4.50 20.67 -36.54
N PRO A 119 -3.99 20.05 -37.63
CA PRO A 119 -4.81 19.68 -38.78
C PRO A 119 -5.92 18.65 -38.49
N TYR A 120 -5.84 17.95 -37.35
CA TYR A 120 -6.74 16.84 -37.00
C TYR A 120 -7.75 17.20 -35.90
N GLY A 121 -7.48 18.24 -35.11
CA GLY A 121 -8.40 18.77 -34.10
C GLY A 121 -7.75 19.91 -33.29
N SER A 122 -8.57 20.78 -32.71
CA SER A 122 -8.09 21.72 -31.68
C SER A 122 -7.95 20.99 -30.35
N GLY A 123 -6.94 21.35 -29.54
CA GLY A 123 -6.80 20.82 -28.19
C GLY A 123 -6.20 19.42 -28.07
N ILE A 124 -5.85 18.74 -29.17
CA ILE A 124 -5.18 17.43 -29.11
C ILE A 124 -3.74 17.61 -28.63
N LEU A 125 -3.44 17.04 -27.45
CA LEU A 125 -2.12 17.05 -26.83
C LEU A 125 -1.28 15.86 -27.27
N GLY A 126 -1.89 14.67 -27.29
CA GLY A 126 -1.30 13.40 -27.69
C GLY A 126 -2.32 12.45 -28.28
N ALA A 127 -1.83 11.37 -28.89
CA ALA A 127 -2.60 10.20 -29.26
C ALA A 127 -1.69 8.99 -29.42
N ALA A 128 -2.18 7.82 -29.01
CA ALA A 128 -1.44 6.57 -29.15
C ALA A 128 -2.32 5.36 -29.47
N SER A 129 -1.70 4.37 -30.10
CA SER A 129 -2.32 3.08 -30.39
C SER A 129 -1.32 1.94 -30.37
N PRO A 130 -1.79 0.72 -30.12
CA PRO A 130 -1.09 -0.47 -30.60
C PRO A 130 -0.92 -0.39 -32.11
N TYR A 131 0.28 -0.66 -32.61
CA TYR A 131 0.58 -0.64 -34.04
C TYR A 131 -0.33 -1.59 -34.84
N SER A 132 -0.66 -2.74 -34.23
CA SER A 132 -1.58 -3.73 -34.80
C SER A 132 -2.26 -4.53 -33.70
N PHE A 133 -3.25 -5.34 -34.10
CA PHE A 133 -3.92 -6.30 -33.24
C PHE A 133 -3.84 -7.68 -33.86
N THR A 134 -3.70 -8.70 -33.03
CA THR A 134 -3.70 -10.11 -33.45
C THR A 134 -4.67 -10.92 -32.60
N ARG A 135 -5.09 -12.08 -33.11
CA ARG A 135 -6.02 -12.99 -32.44
C ARG A 135 -5.69 -14.44 -32.78
N ASN A 136 -6.19 -15.36 -31.97
CA ASN A 136 -6.03 -16.81 -32.21
C ASN A 136 -4.56 -17.27 -32.31
N PHE A 137 -3.65 -16.58 -31.62
CA PHE A 137 -2.24 -16.97 -31.48
C PHE A 137 -2.07 -17.93 -30.29
N SER A 138 -0.96 -18.66 -30.26
CA SER A 138 -0.62 -19.51 -29.11
C SER A 138 -0.32 -18.66 -27.90
N GLY A 139 -1.10 -18.80 -26.82
CA GLY A 139 -1.02 -17.95 -25.62
C GLY A 139 -2.21 -17.01 -25.44
N ALA A 140 -3.07 -16.85 -26.45
CA ALA A 140 -4.31 -16.09 -26.32
C ALA A 140 -5.24 -16.71 -25.26
N THR A 141 -5.75 -15.91 -24.34
CA THR A 141 -6.60 -16.37 -23.22
C THR A 141 -8.08 -16.51 -23.61
N LYS A 142 -8.48 -15.90 -24.73
CA LYS A 142 -9.84 -15.94 -25.29
C LYS A 142 -9.79 -16.13 -26.81
N ASP A 143 -10.54 -17.09 -27.31
CA ASP A 143 -10.72 -17.34 -28.74
C ASP A 143 -11.43 -16.17 -29.43
N ASN A 144 -11.11 -15.95 -30.71
CA ASN A 144 -11.72 -14.94 -31.58
C ASN A 144 -11.73 -13.50 -31.01
N THR A 145 -10.80 -13.21 -30.10
CA THR A 145 -10.66 -11.91 -29.41
C THR A 145 -9.38 -11.22 -29.89
N TYR A 146 -9.44 -9.93 -30.19
CA TYR A 146 -8.29 -9.14 -30.62
C TYR A 146 -7.47 -8.63 -29.44
N TYR A 147 -6.16 -8.87 -29.47
CA TYR A 147 -5.18 -8.39 -28.50
C TYR A 147 -4.27 -7.36 -29.17
N PRO A 148 -3.96 -6.24 -28.49
CA PRO A 148 -2.85 -5.37 -28.87
C PRO A 148 -1.59 -6.19 -29.12
N ILE A 149 -0.82 -5.84 -30.15
CA ILE A 149 0.35 -6.64 -30.54
C ILE A 149 1.39 -6.75 -29.42
N ALA A 150 1.59 -5.68 -28.63
CA ALA A 150 2.46 -5.69 -27.45
C ALA A 150 2.08 -6.78 -26.45
N LEU A 151 0.80 -6.81 -26.07
CA LEU A 151 0.24 -7.81 -25.15
C LEU A 151 0.26 -9.21 -25.77
N ALA A 152 0.00 -9.33 -27.07
CA ALA A 152 0.04 -10.62 -27.75
C ALA A 152 1.46 -11.21 -27.78
N ASN A 153 2.48 -10.38 -28.00
CA ASN A 153 3.88 -10.79 -27.94
C ASN A 153 4.27 -11.30 -26.55
N HIS A 154 3.86 -10.55 -25.51
CA HIS A 154 4.03 -10.94 -24.11
C HIS A 154 3.39 -12.30 -23.82
N LEU A 155 2.09 -12.45 -24.10
CA LEU A 155 1.34 -13.69 -23.86
C LEU A 155 1.85 -14.88 -24.69
N ALA A 156 2.38 -14.63 -25.89
CA ALA A 156 2.96 -15.67 -26.73
C ALA A 156 4.39 -16.07 -26.34
N GLY A 157 5.05 -15.26 -25.50
CA GLY A 157 6.47 -15.41 -25.16
C GLY A 157 7.39 -15.28 -26.37
N LYS A 158 6.97 -14.56 -27.42
CA LYS A 158 7.75 -14.29 -28.65
C LYS A 158 7.16 -13.12 -29.44
N ASP A 159 8.01 -12.49 -30.23
CA ASP A 159 7.60 -11.49 -31.23
C ASP A 159 6.76 -12.13 -32.36
N LEU A 160 5.58 -11.56 -32.61
CA LEU A 160 4.60 -11.97 -33.62
C LEU A 160 4.53 -11.03 -34.85
N ASN A 161 5.15 -9.84 -34.80
CA ASN A 161 5.06 -8.79 -35.82
C ASN A 161 6.42 -8.43 -36.47
N GLY A 162 7.53 -9.04 -36.03
CA GLY A 162 8.85 -8.86 -36.61
C GLY A 162 9.39 -7.45 -36.38
N ASP A 163 10.05 -6.86 -37.39
CA ASP A 163 10.71 -5.54 -37.27
C ASP A 163 9.73 -4.33 -37.16
N LYS A 164 8.42 -4.56 -37.05
CA LYS A 164 7.40 -3.52 -36.91
C LYS A 164 7.30 -3.11 -35.43
N PRO A 165 6.99 -1.84 -35.11
CA PRO A 165 6.84 -1.43 -33.72
C PRO A 165 5.59 -2.09 -33.08
N GLU A 166 5.56 -2.12 -31.75
CA GLU A 166 4.40 -2.53 -30.96
C GLU A 166 3.44 -1.38 -30.71
N ILE A 167 3.95 -0.16 -30.49
CA ILE A 167 3.17 1.02 -30.11
C ILE A 167 3.60 2.21 -30.96
N GLU A 168 2.64 3.04 -31.37
CA GLU A 168 2.88 4.35 -31.97
C GLU A 168 2.29 5.44 -31.08
N ILE A 169 3.08 6.50 -30.82
CA ILE A 169 2.69 7.65 -30.02
C ILE A 169 2.96 8.93 -30.82
N TYR A 170 1.96 9.81 -30.90
CA TYR A 170 2.03 11.10 -31.57
C TYR A 170 1.77 12.20 -30.55
N LEU A 171 2.68 13.18 -30.45
CA LEU A 171 2.56 14.30 -29.52
C LEU A 171 2.65 15.63 -30.28
N ASN A 172 1.84 16.60 -29.86
CA ASN A 172 1.64 17.83 -30.60
C ASN A 172 2.85 18.79 -30.51
N SER A 173 3.61 18.90 -31.61
CA SER A 173 4.77 19.80 -31.68
C SER A 173 4.41 21.28 -31.85
N ASN A 174 3.18 21.60 -32.25
CA ASN A 174 2.69 22.96 -32.41
C ASN A 174 1.96 23.47 -31.15
N PHE A 175 2.18 22.82 -30.01
CA PHE A 175 1.65 23.24 -28.72
C PHE A 175 2.73 23.93 -27.89
N SER A 176 2.54 25.22 -27.61
CA SER A 176 3.58 26.07 -26.99
C SER A 176 3.59 26.05 -25.46
N LYS A 177 2.61 25.37 -24.84
CA LYS A 177 2.42 25.35 -23.39
C LYS A 177 2.90 24.05 -22.74
N TRP A 178 3.81 23.31 -23.37
CA TRP A 178 4.41 22.13 -22.76
C TRP A 178 5.29 22.50 -21.56
N TYR A 179 5.16 21.72 -20.50
CA TYR A 179 6.14 21.60 -19.42
C TYR A 179 6.88 20.27 -19.58
N LEU A 180 8.18 20.34 -19.85
CA LEU A 180 9.03 19.16 -20.11
C LEU A 180 9.82 18.71 -18.86
N GLY A 181 9.50 19.26 -17.68
CA GLY A 181 10.11 18.82 -16.43
C GLY A 181 9.59 17.46 -15.99
N THR A 182 10.38 16.75 -15.18
CA THR A 182 10.04 15.44 -14.62
C THR A 182 9.80 15.49 -13.11
N ASP A 183 9.81 16.68 -12.52
CA ASP A 183 9.71 16.94 -11.08
C ASP A 183 8.28 17.20 -10.60
N GLY A 184 7.30 17.20 -11.51
CA GLY A 184 5.90 17.49 -11.21
C GLY A 184 5.56 18.96 -10.94
N ASN A 185 6.51 19.89 -11.12
CA ASN A 185 6.34 21.31 -10.76
C ASN A 185 5.63 22.14 -11.84
N THR A 186 4.78 21.52 -12.65
CA THR A 186 4.10 22.09 -13.82
C THR A 186 3.47 23.45 -13.50
N PRO A 187 3.86 24.52 -14.22
CA PRO A 187 3.24 25.82 -14.09
C PRO A 187 1.73 25.77 -14.42
N THR A 188 0.93 26.60 -13.75
CA THR A 188 -0.53 26.61 -13.91
C THR A 188 -1.02 26.94 -15.32
N ASN A 189 -0.16 27.54 -16.14
CA ASN A 189 -0.42 27.89 -17.54
C ASN A 189 0.23 26.93 -18.55
N GLN A 190 0.82 25.83 -18.09
CA GLN A 190 1.46 24.79 -18.91
C GLN A 190 0.83 23.43 -18.65
N TYR A 191 0.99 22.51 -19.59
CA TYR A 191 0.54 21.13 -19.51
C TYR A 191 1.75 20.22 -19.30
N ASP A 192 1.64 19.30 -18.36
CA ASP A 192 2.72 18.38 -18.06
C ASP A 192 2.86 17.35 -19.19
N PHE A 193 4.00 17.37 -19.88
CA PHE A 193 4.28 16.47 -20.99
C PHE A 193 4.37 15.02 -20.52
N THR A 194 5.01 14.79 -19.37
CA THR A 194 5.21 13.47 -18.78
C THR A 194 3.87 12.76 -18.53
N THR A 195 2.89 13.47 -17.97
CA THR A 195 1.52 12.95 -17.77
C THR A 195 0.87 12.50 -19.06
N VAL A 196 0.96 13.31 -20.13
CA VAL A 196 0.39 12.96 -21.42
C VAL A 196 1.07 11.71 -21.98
N VAL A 197 2.41 11.64 -21.97
CA VAL A 197 3.11 10.44 -22.46
C VAL A 197 2.75 9.21 -21.63
N LEU A 198 2.67 9.34 -20.30
CA LEU A 198 2.29 8.24 -19.41
C LEU A 198 0.89 7.71 -19.72
N HIS A 199 -0.07 8.60 -19.98
CA HIS A 199 -1.42 8.29 -20.43
C HIS A 199 -1.44 7.56 -21.77
N GLU A 200 -0.73 8.10 -22.77
CA GLU A 200 -0.69 7.54 -24.13
C GLU A 200 -0.15 6.09 -24.17
N PHE A 201 0.82 5.77 -23.32
CA PHE A 201 1.32 4.41 -23.19
C PHE A 201 0.22 3.40 -22.79
N VAL A 202 -0.73 3.79 -21.94
CA VAL A 202 -1.82 2.89 -21.50
C VAL A 202 -2.72 2.48 -22.66
N HIS A 203 -2.98 3.39 -23.60
CA HIS A 203 -3.68 3.07 -24.84
C HIS A 203 -2.87 2.08 -25.69
N GLY A 204 -1.56 2.27 -25.79
CA GLY A 204 -0.63 1.33 -26.42
C GLY A 204 -0.62 -0.06 -25.78
N PHE A 205 -0.75 -0.15 -24.45
CA PHE A 205 -0.78 -1.42 -23.72
C PHE A 205 -2.12 -2.15 -23.80
N GLY A 206 -3.23 -1.46 -24.08
CA GLY A 206 -4.48 -2.13 -24.44
C GLY A 206 -5.76 -1.57 -23.86
N LEU A 207 -5.72 -0.43 -23.16
CA LEU A 207 -6.95 0.30 -22.79
C LEU A 207 -7.46 1.06 -24.03
N THR A 208 -7.91 0.28 -25.01
CA THR A 208 -8.32 0.74 -26.34
C THR A 208 -9.45 -0.15 -26.86
N ASP A 209 -10.34 0.41 -27.65
CA ASP A 209 -11.54 -0.26 -28.12
C ASP A 209 -11.78 -0.08 -29.62
N PHE A 210 -12.61 -0.96 -30.18
CA PHE A 210 -13.16 -0.88 -31.53
C PHE A 210 -14.65 -0.49 -31.48
N ILE A 211 -15.05 0.24 -30.45
CA ILE A 211 -16.42 0.70 -30.28
C ILE A 211 -16.64 1.90 -31.20
N SER A 212 -17.81 1.93 -31.82
CA SER A 212 -18.22 3.08 -32.64
C SER A 212 -19.67 3.43 -32.39
N TYR A 213 -19.97 4.72 -32.53
CA TYR A 213 -21.31 5.25 -32.41
C TYR A 213 -21.64 6.11 -33.62
N ASN A 214 -22.70 5.76 -34.35
CA ASN A 214 -23.15 6.52 -35.51
C ASN A 214 -24.67 6.57 -35.56
N SER A 215 -25.22 7.78 -35.63
CA SER A 215 -26.66 8.02 -35.80
C SER A 215 -27.55 7.26 -34.79
N GLY A 216 -27.14 7.24 -33.52
CA GLY A 216 -27.87 6.55 -32.45
C GLY A 216 -27.55 5.06 -32.28
N LYS A 217 -26.74 4.48 -33.18
CA LYS A 217 -26.38 3.05 -33.15
C LYS A 217 -24.96 2.85 -32.67
N GLY A 218 -24.79 1.92 -31.73
CA GLY A 218 -23.49 1.47 -31.24
C GLY A 218 -23.03 0.19 -31.93
N SER A 219 -21.73 0.03 -32.09
CA SER A 219 -21.07 -1.21 -32.52
C SER A 219 -19.87 -1.52 -31.62
N TYR A 220 -19.46 -2.79 -31.54
CA TYR A 220 -18.25 -3.27 -30.84
C TYR A 220 -17.44 -4.23 -31.74
N GLY A 221 -16.14 -4.42 -31.47
CA GLY A 221 -15.21 -5.18 -32.32
C GLY A 221 -14.52 -6.39 -31.69
N ASN A 222 -14.82 -6.73 -30.43
CA ASN A 222 -14.23 -7.82 -29.63
C ASN A 222 -12.72 -7.67 -29.37
N THR A 223 -12.27 -6.50 -28.92
CA THR A 223 -10.95 -6.40 -28.29
C THR A 223 -10.98 -7.07 -26.91
N ILE A 224 -9.82 -7.48 -26.39
CA ILE A 224 -9.72 -8.06 -25.04
C ILE A 224 -10.32 -7.12 -23.97
N PHE A 225 -10.08 -5.81 -24.09
CA PHE A 225 -10.68 -4.78 -23.23
C PHE A 225 -12.21 -4.79 -23.28
N GLU A 226 -12.81 -4.78 -24.47
CA GLU A 226 -14.27 -4.79 -24.64
C GLU A 226 -14.96 -6.00 -23.98
N THR A 227 -14.25 -7.13 -23.85
CA THR A 227 -14.81 -8.32 -23.22
C THR A 227 -15.12 -8.15 -21.73
N PHE A 228 -14.54 -7.14 -21.09
CA PHE A 228 -14.76 -6.79 -19.68
C PHE A 228 -15.76 -5.64 -19.49
N VAL A 229 -16.19 -4.97 -20.55
CA VAL A 229 -17.12 -3.84 -20.45
C VAL A 229 -18.54 -4.33 -20.22
N VAL A 230 -19.16 -3.87 -19.13
CA VAL A 230 -20.53 -4.19 -18.74
C VAL A 230 -21.34 -2.93 -18.43
N ASN A 231 -22.66 -3.01 -18.53
CA ASN A 231 -23.54 -1.96 -18.00
C ASN A 231 -23.79 -2.13 -16.49
N GLY A 232 -24.48 -1.18 -15.86
CA GLY A 232 -24.81 -1.25 -14.43
C GLY A 232 -25.74 -2.41 -14.00
N ASN A 233 -26.26 -3.22 -14.94
CA ASN A 233 -26.96 -4.47 -14.66
C ASN A 233 -26.06 -5.70 -14.86
N ASN A 234 -24.75 -5.49 -15.00
CA ASN A 234 -23.74 -6.52 -15.28
C ASN A 234 -23.98 -7.28 -16.60
N GLN A 235 -24.50 -6.60 -17.62
CA GLN A 235 -24.65 -7.16 -18.97
C GLN A 235 -23.48 -6.73 -19.85
N SER A 236 -22.76 -7.70 -20.44
CA SER A 236 -21.70 -7.44 -21.42
C SER A 236 -22.25 -6.77 -22.68
N LEU A 237 -21.44 -5.95 -23.36
CA LEU A 237 -21.79 -5.32 -24.64
C LEU A 237 -22.30 -6.32 -25.68
N SER A 238 -21.73 -7.54 -25.68
CA SER A 238 -22.12 -8.64 -26.56
C SER A 238 -23.55 -9.18 -26.31
N SER A 239 -24.19 -8.80 -25.21
CA SER A 239 -25.60 -9.11 -24.92
C SER A 239 -26.57 -8.27 -25.76
N PHE A 240 -26.08 -7.19 -26.39
CA PHE A 240 -26.85 -6.31 -27.26
C PHE A 240 -26.48 -6.59 -28.72
N PRO A 241 -27.44 -6.49 -29.66
CA PRO A 241 -27.13 -6.67 -31.07
C PRO A 241 -26.04 -5.68 -31.52
N ASN A 242 -25.01 -6.16 -32.22
CA ASN A 242 -23.99 -5.29 -32.78
C ASN A 242 -24.62 -4.37 -33.85
N HIS A 243 -24.13 -3.13 -33.98
CA HIS A 243 -24.70 -2.09 -34.84
C HIS A 243 -26.20 -1.79 -34.58
N SER A 244 -26.55 -1.51 -33.32
CA SER A 244 -27.95 -1.31 -32.89
C SER A 244 -28.18 -0.07 -32.03
N GLU A 245 -29.41 0.42 -32.01
CA GLU A 245 -29.81 1.54 -31.14
C GLU A 245 -29.80 1.14 -29.66
N GLU A 246 -30.09 -0.14 -29.37
CA GLU A 246 -30.03 -0.70 -28.03
C GLU A 246 -28.62 -0.61 -27.44
N LEU A 247 -27.61 -1.02 -28.22
CA LEU A 247 -26.21 -0.86 -27.83
C LEU A 247 -25.83 0.63 -27.76
N GLY A 248 -26.26 1.44 -28.74
CA GLY A 248 -26.00 2.88 -28.73
C GLY A 248 -26.49 3.59 -27.46
N LYS A 249 -27.64 3.17 -26.92
CA LYS A 249 -28.15 3.66 -25.62
C LYS A 249 -27.26 3.26 -24.44
N GLN A 250 -26.65 2.08 -24.46
CA GLN A 250 -25.72 1.68 -23.39
C GLN A 250 -24.44 2.52 -23.44
N LEU A 251 -23.89 2.72 -24.64
CA LEU A 251 -22.66 3.49 -24.87
C LEU A 251 -22.79 4.99 -24.50
N THR A 252 -24.01 5.49 -24.37
CA THR A 252 -24.33 6.88 -24.00
C THR A 252 -25.15 6.98 -22.71
N SER A 253 -25.02 5.99 -21.81
CA SER A 253 -25.88 5.85 -20.63
C SER A 253 -25.33 6.46 -19.34
N ASN A 254 -24.05 6.85 -19.31
CA ASN A 254 -23.29 7.16 -18.10
C ASN A 254 -23.24 6.01 -17.09
N ASN A 255 -23.40 4.77 -17.57
CA ASN A 255 -23.64 3.58 -16.75
C ASN A 255 -22.89 2.35 -17.30
N LEU A 256 -21.64 2.55 -17.73
CA LEU A 256 -20.71 1.49 -18.13
C LEU A 256 -19.59 1.34 -17.10
N PHE A 257 -19.12 0.11 -16.95
CA PHE A 257 -18.12 -0.27 -15.97
C PHE A 257 -17.18 -1.33 -16.55
N PHE A 258 -15.99 -1.44 -15.96
CA PHE A 258 -15.02 -2.49 -16.26
C PHE A 258 -15.14 -3.63 -15.24
N ASN A 259 -15.39 -4.86 -15.68
CA ASN A 259 -15.60 -6.03 -14.83
C ASN A 259 -14.39 -6.97 -14.87
N GLY A 260 -13.22 -6.44 -14.55
CA GLY A 260 -12.00 -7.22 -14.32
C GLY A 260 -11.78 -7.43 -12.81
N VAL A 261 -11.22 -8.56 -12.41
CA VAL A 261 -11.09 -8.92 -10.99
C VAL A 261 -10.06 -8.02 -10.29
N ASN A 262 -8.93 -7.75 -10.94
CA ASN A 262 -7.85 -6.96 -10.37
C ASN A 262 -8.23 -5.47 -10.30
N ALA A 263 -8.84 -4.93 -11.36
CA ALA A 263 -9.33 -3.56 -11.38
C ALA A 263 -10.48 -3.34 -10.36
N THR A 264 -11.32 -4.35 -10.13
CA THR A 264 -12.38 -4.31 -9.11
C THR A 264 -11.80 -4.32 -7.70
N GLU A 265 -10.78 -5.14 -7.46
CA GLU A 265 -10.06 -5.16 -6.18
C GLU A 265 -9.39 -3.81 -5.90
N ALA A 266 -8.69 -3.24 -6.89
CA ALA A 266 -8.08 -1.93 -6.79
C ALA A 266 -9.08 -0.81 -6.48
N ASN A 267 -10.33 -0.96 -6.93
CA ASN A 267 -11.43 -0.02 -6.68
C ASN A 267 -12.31 -0.42 -5.48
N GLY A 268 -11.76 -1.16 -4.51
CA GLY A 268 -12.43 -1.47 -3.23
C GLY A 268 -13.59 -2.46 -3.35
N GLY A 269 -13.55 -3.36 -4.33
CA GLY A 269 -14.57 -4.38 -4.57
C GLY A 269 -15.73 -3.92 -5.47
N LEU A 270 -15.64 -2.73 -6.05
CA LEU A 270 -16.63 -2.17 -6.99
C LEU A 270 -16.07 -2.12 -8.41
N TYR A 271 -16.90 -2.35 -9.43
CA TYR A 271 -16.45 -2.22 -10.82
C TYR A 271 -16.04 -0.77 -11.14
N PRO A 272 -14.83 -0.51 -11.66
CA PRO A 272 -14.42 0.82 -12.07
C PRO A 272 -15.36 1.41 -13.11
N LYS A 273 -15.74 2.68 -12.90
CA LYS A 273 -16.68 3.35 -13.79
C LYS A 273 -15.97 3.89 -15.03
N LEU A 274 -16.50 3.55 -16.20
CA LEU A 274 -15.99 4.02 -17.49
C LEU A 274 -16.72 5.29 -17.93
N TYR A 275 -16.01 6.16 -18.62
CA TYR A 275 -16.54 7.40 -19.15
C TYR A 275 -17.48 7.10 -20.34
N ALA A 276 -18.78 7.13 -20.08
CA ALA A 276 -19.82 6.88 -21.08
C ALA A 276 -20.83 8.03 -21.12
N PRO A 277 -20.43 9.27 -21.46
CA PRO A 277 -21.28 10.45 -21.37
C PRO A 277 -22.57 10.33 -22.19
N SER A 278 -23.59 11.13 -21.86
CA SER A 278 -24.85 11.14 -22.62
C SER A 278 -24.69 11.60 -24.07
N THR A 279 -23.60 12.32 -24.35
CA THR A 279 -23.20 12.72 -25.70
C THR A 279 -21.93 11.96 -26.04
N TRP A 280 -21.99 11.14 -27.08
CA TRP A 280 -20.81 10.40 -27.55
C TRP A 280 -19.68 11.37 -27.90
N GLN A 281 -18.55 11.24 -27.21
CA GLN A 281 -17.31 11.94 -27.48
C GLN A 281 -16.35 10.97 -28.14
N TYR A 282 -16.06 11.22 -29.42
CA TYR A 282 -15.15 10.41 -30.20
C TYR A 282 -13.77 10.41 -29.55
N GLY A 283 -13.31 9.23 -29.16
CA GLY A 283 -12.02 9.02 -28.52
C GLY A 283 -11.96 9.01 -27.02
N SER A 284 -12.87 9.72 -26.37
CA SER A 284 -12.96 9.69 -24.91
C SER A 284 -13.91 8.61 -24.41
N SER A 285 -14.99 8.34 -25.14
CA SER A 285 -16.04 7.45 -24.65
C SER A 285 -15.56 5.99 -24.57
N VAL A 286 -15.82 5.35 -23.44
CA VAL A 286 -15.53 3.94 -23.08
C VAL A 286 -14.06 3.61 -22.82
N ALA A 287 -13.13 4.08 -23.66
CA ALA A 287 -11.68 3.88 -23.46
C ALA A 287 -11.06 4.79 -22.37
N HIS A 288 -11.85 5.30 -21.42
CA HIS A 288 -11.37 6.14 -20.32
C HIS A 288 -12.15 5.87 -19.03
N LEU A 289 -11.54 6.18 -17.90
CA LEU A 289 -12.19 6.23 -16.59
C LEU A 289 -13.08 7.47 -16.47
N ASP A 290 -14.15 7.36 -15.67
CA ASP A 290 -15.11 8.45 -15.48
C ASP A 290 -14.50 9.63 -14.69
N GLU A 291 -14.33 10.77 -15.35
CA GLU A 291 -13.78 12.02 -14.79
C GLU A 291 -14.47 12.48 -13.50
N LYS A 292 -15.80 12.31 -13.40
CA LYS A 292 -16.53 12.76 -12.20
C LYS A 292 -16.26 11.85 -11.01
N THR A 293 -16.01 10.57 -11.28
CA THR A 293 -15.73 9.55 -10.27
C THR A 293 -14.28 9.63 -9.82
N TYR A 294 -13.36 9.92 -10.76
CA TYR A 294 -11.92 9.99 -10.52
C TYR A 294 -11.38 11.38 -10.92
N PRO A 295 -11.79 12.47 -10.23
CA PRO A 295 -11.48 13.83 -10.67
C PRO A 295 -9.99 14.16 -10.55
N LYS A 296 -9.57 15.27 -11.20
CA LYS A 296 -8.24 15.87 -11.06
C LYS A 296 -7.65 15.76 -9.64
N GLY A 297 -6.43 15.23 -9.56
CA GLY A 297 -5.69 15.00 -8.32
C GLY A 297 -6.05 13.71 -7.59
N HIS A 298 -7.00 12.92 -8.09
CA HIS A 298 -7.24 11.56 -7.61
C HIS A 298 -6.08 10.63 -8.00
N VAL A 299 -5.81 9.61 -7.19
CA VAL A 299 -4.67 8.68 -7.43
C VAL A 299 -4.81 7.88 -8.73
N ASP A 300 -6.06 7.70 -9.17
CA ASP A 300 -6.45 7.01 -10.40
C ASP A 300 -6.94 7.97 -11.52
N SER A 301 -6.63 9.27 -11.44
CA SER A 301 -7.08 10.23 -12.46
C SER A 301 -6.28 10.18 -13.76
N LEU A 302 -5.22 9.35 -13.87
CA LEU A 302 -4.38 9.30 -15.08
C LEU A 302 -5.20 9.01 -16.34
N MET A 303 -6.11 8.04 -16.29
CA MET A 303 -6.87 7.56 -17.45
C MET A 303 -8.25 8.20 -17.59
N THR A 304 -8.47 9.39 -17.01
CA THR A 304 -9.67 10.17 -17.29
C THR A 304 -9.51 11.03 -18.54
N PRO A 305 -10.60 11.41 -19.21
CA PRO A 305 -10.52 12.06 -20.52
C PRO A 305 -10.24 13.57 -20.44
N LEU A 306 -10.22 14.20 -19.26
CA LEU A 306 -9.92 15.62 -19.13
C LEU A 306 -8.58 15.82 -18.44
N PHE A 307 -7.69 16.57 -19.08
CA PHE A 307 -6.43 16.99 -18.51
C PHE A 307 -6.32 18.51 -18.61
N VAL A 308 -5.99 19.18 -17.50
CA VAL A 308 -5.97 20.66 -17.45
C VAL A 308 -4.59 21.19 -17.11
N SER A 309 -4.32 22.44 -17.47
CA SER A 309 -3.02 23.07 -17.18
C SER A 309 -2.70 23.12 -15.68
N GLY A 310 -1.43 22.95 -15.33
CA GLY A 310 -0.94 22.90 -13.95
C GLY A 310 -1.21 21.60 -13.20
N GLU A 311 -1.72 20.58 -13.88
CA GLU A 311 -1.83 19.22 -13.36
C GLU A 311 -0.61 18.39 -13.79
N ALA A 312 -0.12 17.55 -12.86
CA ALA A 312 0.94 16.59 -13.13
C ALA A 312 0.63 15.24 -12.44
N ILE A 313 0.62 14.15 -13.21
CA ILE A 313 0.33 12.79 -12.77
C ILE A 313 1.42 11.87 -13.34
N HIS A 314 2.34 11.45 -12.50
CA HIS A 314 3.44 10.54 -12.85
C HIS A 314 3.21 9.13 -12.27
N ASN A 315 2.02 8.84 -11.72
CA ASN A 315 1.65 7.52 -11.20
C ASN A 315 0.56 6.89 -12.09
N PRO A 316 0.73 5.64 -12.56
CA PRO A 316 -0.29 4.93 -13.33
C PRO A 316 -1.66 4.81 -12.63
N GLY A 317 -1.68 4.72 -11.30
CA GLY A 317 -2.89 4.45 -10.51
C GLY A 317 -3.23 2.97 -10.39
N GLY A 318 -3.82 2.56 -9.28
CA GLY A 318 -4.14 1.17 -8.98
C GLY A 318 -5.21 0.59 -9.92
N ILE A 319 -6.20 1.40 -10.30
CA ILE A 319 -7.26 0.97 -11.23
C ILE A 319 -6.68 0.73 -12.63
N THR A 320 -5.83 1.63 -13.12
CA THR A 320 -5.18 1.47 -14.43
C THR A 320 -4.32 0.21 -14.46
N LEU A 321 -3.50 -0.02 -13.43
CA LEU A 321 -2.67 -1.22 -13.31
C LEU A 321 -3.53 -2.49 -13.24
N GLY A 322 -4.61 -2.47 -12.45
CA GLY A 322 -5.56 -3.58 -12.37
C GLY A 322 -6.23 -3.88 -13.72
N ILE A 323 -6.59 -2.86 -14.49
CA ILE A 323 -7.13 -3.03 -15.85
C ILE A 323 -6.10 -3.75 -16.72
N LEU A 324 -4.84 -3.28 -16.76
CA LEU A 324 -3.79 -3.92 -17.56
C LEU A 324 -3.55 -5.38 -17.15
N GLU A 325 -3.58 -5.68 -15.85
CA GLU A 325 -3.46 -7.04 -15.33
C GLU A 325 -4.63 -7.92 -15.77
N ASP A 326 -5.86 -7.41 -15.73
CA ASP A 326 -7.05 -8.12 -16.21
C ASP A 326 -7.02 -8.37 -17.73
N LEU A 327 -6.37 -7.51 -18.52
CA LEU A 327 -6.14 -7.75 -19.96
C LEU A 327 -5.16 -8.90 -20.19
N GLY A 328 -4.25 -9.14 -19.25
CA GLY A 328 -3.26 -10.23 -19.28
C GLY A 328 -1.81 -9.79 -19.16
N TRP A 329 -1.52 -8.54 -18.76
CA TRP A 329 -0.16 -8.13 -18.43
C TRP A 329 0.24 -8.62 -17.04
N ASP A 330 1.47 -9.08 -16.89
CA ASP A 330 2.05 -9.28 -15.56
C ASP A 330 2.52 -7.92 -15.00
N ILE A 331 1.92 -7.48 -13.89
CA ILE A 331 2.29 -6.21 -13.24
C ILE A 331 3.30 -6.46 -12.12
N ASN A 332 4.35 -5.65 -12.08
CA ASN A 332 5.32 -5.63 -10.99
C ASN A 332 4.74 -4.95 -9.75
N GLN A 333 3.86 -5.65 -9.06
CA GLN A 333 3.34 -5.25 -7.77
C GLN A 333 4.44 -5.44 -6.70
N VAL A 334 5.28 -4.42 -6.50
CA VAL A 334 5.91 -4.25 -5.19
C VAL A 334 4.82 -3.68 -4.28
N ASN A 335 4.34 -4.48 -3.33
CA ASN A 335 3.43 -3.98 -2.29
C ASN A 335 4.09 -2.78 -1.60
N THR A 336 3.64 -1.57 -1.90
CA THR A 336 4.08 -0.33 -1.26
C THR A 336 2.96 0.23 -0.40
N ALA A 337 3.26 0.39 0.88
CA ALA A 337 2.65 1.44 1.69
C ALA A 337 2.99 2.81 1.05
N PRO A 338 2.17 3.86 1.22
CA PRO A 338 2.40 5.15 0.57
C PRO A 338 3.73 5.76 1.03
N ALA A 339 4.59 6.13 0.08
CA ALA A 339 5.88 6.75 0.32
C ALA A 339 5.76 8.28 0.41
N GLU A 340 6.44 8.85 1.41
CA GLU A 340 6.67 10.29 1.59
C GLU A 340 7.41 10.90 0.40
N THR A 341 6.96 12.06 -0.09
CA THR A 341 7.63 12.84 -1.13
C THR A 341 8.74 13.71 -0.52
N GLN A 342 9.99 13.35 -0.79
CA GLN A 342 11.15 14.23 -0.58
C GLN A 342 11.32 15.21 -1.76
N SER A 343 11.57 16.48 -1.44
CA SER A 343 11.86 17.56 -2.39
C SER A 343 13.37 17.75 -2.59
N THR A 344 13.81 17.92 -3.84
CA THR A 344 15.19 18.29 -4.22
C THR A 344 15.38 19.81 -4.34
N PRO A 345 16.63 20.32 -4.25
CA PRO A 345 16.96 21.62 -3.67
C PRO A 345 17.19 22.75 -4.69
N THR A 346 17.01 24.00 -4.26
CA THR A 346 17.57 25.18 -4.94
C THR A 346 18.41 26.01 -3.98
N GLN A 347 19.54 26.54 -4.50
CA GLN A 347 20.66 27.14 -3.77
C GLN A 347 20.34 28.41 -2.98
N GLN A 348 21.09 28.58 -1.88
CA GLN A 348 21.09 29.70 -0.93
C GLN A 348 21.24 31.08 -1.59
N PRO A 349 20.70 32.11 -0.91
CA PRO A 349 21.59 33.14 -0.41
C PRO A 349 21.38 33.45 1.07
N VAL A 350 22.51 33.36 1.80
CA VAL A 350 22.92 34.12 2.99
C VAL A 350 22.11 33.94 4.28
N GLU A 351 22.83 33.50 5.30
CA GLU A 351 22.48 33.35 6.71
C GLU A 351 21.40 34.31 7.25
N ASN A 352 20.35 33.73 7.83
CA ASN A 352 19.93 34.13 9.17
C ASN A 352 19.28 32.95 9.91
N LYS A 353 19.87 32.58 11.05
CA LYS A 353 19.32 31.60 12.01
C LYS A 353 17.91 31.99 12.46
N SER A 354 16.95 31.07 12.34
CA SER A 354 15.85 30.90 13.31
C SER A 354 15.17 29.54 13.09
N THR A 355 15.32 28.62 14.03
CA THR A 355 14.46 27.44 14.16
C THR A 355 13.03 27.90 14.45
N SER A 356 12.05 27.48 13.66
CA SER A 356 10.62 27.69 13.95
C SER A 356 10.13 26.55 14.84
N GLU A 357 10.21 26.72 16.15
CA GLU A 357 9.45 25.88 17.09
C GLU A 357 7.94 26.06 16.85
N MET A 358 7.18 24.98 16.96
CA MET A 358 5.70 25.00 16.91
C MET A 358 5.15 25.96 17.97
N PRO A 359 4.18 26.84 17.66
CA PRO A 359 3.68 27.79 18.64
C PRO A 359 2.88 27.07 19.73
N THR A 360 3.35 27.10 20.98
CA THR A 360 2.50 26.83 22.13
C THR A 360 1.42 27.91 22.24
N LEU A 361 0.18 27.56 21.90
CA LEU A 361 -0.97 28.46 21.94
C LEU A 361 -1.43 28.63 23.39
N SER A 362 -1.28 29.85 23.95
CA SER A 362 -1.86 30.24 25.24
C SER A 362 -2.86 31.37 25.03
N PHE A 363 -4.10 31.16 25.52
CA PHE A 363 -5.17 32.14 25.40
C PHE A 363 -5.00 33.35 26.31
N ASP A 364 -4.04 33.32 27.25
CA ASP A 364 -3.70 34.46 28.11
C ASP A 364 -3.24 35.70 27.30
N SER A 365 -2.87 35.49 26.05
CA SER A 365 -2.41 36.53 25.12
C SER A 365 -3.46 37.02 24.12
N LEU A 366 -4.73 36.59 24.25
CA LEU A 366 -5.83 37.07 23.39
C LEU A 366 -5.98 38.59 23.50
N SER A 367 -6.04 39.24 22.33
CA SER A 367 -6.21 40.69 22.21
C SER A 367 -7.35 41.03 21.26
N SER A 368 -7.85 42.27 21.30
CA SER A 368 -8.91 42.73 20.41
C SER A 368 -8.48 42.66 18.95
N TYR A 369 -9.36 42.16 18.07
CA TYR A 369 -9.15 42.14 16.63
C TYR A 369 -9.80 43.36 15.97
N ALA A 370 -8.99 44.09 15.19
CA ALA A 370 -9.40 45.30 14.46
C ALA A 370 -10.22 46.30 15.32
N ASP A 371 -11.14 47.03 14.70
CA ASP A 371 -12.14 47.90 15.34
C ASP A 371 -13.49 47.19 15.58
N GLN A 372 -13.52 45.86 15.41
CA GLN A 372 -14.74 45.04 15.49
C GLN A 372 -15.04 44.55 16.92
N ASP A 373 -14.10 44.68 17.86
CA ASP A 373 -14.30 44.35 19.27
C ASP A 373 -15.03 45.49 20.01
N LYS A 374 -16.36 45.57 19.84
CA LYS A 374 -17.18 46.71 20.32
C LYS A 374 -17.66 46.55 21.76
N THR A 375 -18.35 45.45 22.04
CA THR A 375 -19.02 45.21 23.33
C THR A 375 -19.02 43.74 23.66
N GLY A 376 -18.17 43.29 24.59
CA GLY A 376 -18.17 41.89 24.98
C GLY A 376 -17.37 41.57 26.23
N ILE A 377 -17.69 40.43 26.84
CA ILE A 377 -17.01 39.89 28.01
C ILE A 377 -16.14 38.74 27.53
N LEU A 378 -14.85 38.78 27.85
CA LEU A 378 -13.89 37.69 27.62
C LEU A 378 -13.51 37.10 28.98
N ASN A 379 -13.76 35.81 29.16
CA ASN A 379 -13.31 35.04 30.32
C ASN A 379 -12.36 33.95 29.85
N ILE A 380 -11.15 33.89 30.41
CA ILE A 380 -10.16 32.85 30.12
C ILE A 380 -10.08 31.94 31.35
N SER A 381 -9.99 30.63 31.15
CA SER A 381 -9.83 29.65 32.22
C SER A 381 -8.50 29.86 32.96
N ASN A 382 -8.42 29.42 34.22
CA ASN A 382 -7.23 29.62 35.05
C ASN A 382 -5.95 28.93 34.51
N ASP A 383 -6.10 27.97 33.60
CA ASP A 383 -5.00 27.25 32.95
C ASP A 383 -4.67 27.79 31.54
N GLY A 384 -5.37 28.84 31.08
CA GLY A 384 -5.13 29.49 29.79
C GLY A 384 -5.48 28.66 28.56
N LYS A 385 -6.22 27.55 28.73
CA LYS A 385 -6.51 26.52 27.70
C LYS A 385 -7.98 26.49 27.23
N GLU A 386 -8.84 27.30 27.83
CA GLU A 386 -10.22 27.53 27.40
C GLU A 386 -10.53 29.02 27.54
N PHE A 387 -11.34 29.56 26.62
CA PHE A 387 -11.90 30.89 26.80
C PHE A 387 -13.33 30.97 26.28
N GLU A 388 -14.06 31.93 26.85
CA GLU A 388 -15.44 32.27 26.52
C GLU A 388 -15.48 33.75 26.12
N MET A 389 -16.16 34.04 25.01
CA MET A 389 -16.48 35.40 24.60
C MET A 389 -17.98 35.58 24.36
N GLN A 390 -18.53 36.63 24.96
CA GLN A 390 -19.93 37.03 24.85
C GLN A 390 -20.08 38.42 24.26
N GLY A 391 -21.22 38.70 23.63
CA GLY A 391 -21.56 40.02 23.07
C GLY A 391 -21.21 40.15 21.60
N ASN A 392 -20.86 41.36 21.16
CA ASN A 392 -20.21 41.62 19.88
C ASN A 392 -18.70 41.81 20.14
N SER A 393 -17.94 40.74 19.97
CA SER A 393 -16.52 40.68 20.32
C SER A 393 -15.74 39.88 19.30
N TRP A 394 -14.60 40.44 18.90
CA TRP A 394 -13.66 39.80 18.01
C TRP A 394 -12.29 39.79 18.68
N LYS A 395 -11.69 38.61 18.78
CA LYS A 395 -10.38 38.43 19.40
C LYS A 395 -9.39 37.86 18.41
N LYS A 396 -8.12 38.10 18.66
CA LYS A 396 -7.04 37.45 17.96
C LYS A 396 -5.97 36.95 18.90
N LEU A 397 -5.30 35.91 18.46
CA LEU A 397 -4.11 35.34 19.04
C LEU A 397 -2.96 35.54 18.06
N SER A 398 -1.86 36.15 18.50
CA SER A 398 -0.68 36.30 17.65
C SER A 398 -0.01 34.96 17.44
N ILE A 399 0.11 34.57 16.18
CA ILE A 399 0.84 33.40 15.72
C ILE A 399 1.85 33.87 14.68
N ASN A 400 2.94 33.17 14.41
CA ASN A 400 3.76 33.43 13.22
C ASN A 400 3.88 32.08 12.53
N TYR A 401 2.88 31.74 11.73
CA TYR A 401 2.71 30.38 11.22
C TYR A 401 2.52 30.38 9.71
N ASN A 402 3.24 29.50 9.03
CA ASN A 402 3.07 29.26 7.60
C ASN A 402 2.13 28.07 7.41
N ILE A 403 0.92 28.33 6.94
CA ILE A 403 -0.06 27.29 6.62
C ILE A 403 0.39 26.58 5.34
N THR A 404 0.65 25.28 5.44
CA THR A 404 0.96 24.37 4.33
C THR A 404 -0.27 23.54 3.97
N VAL A 405 -0.17 22.72 2.91
CA VAL A 405 -1.23 21.79 2.51
C VAL A 405 -1.56 20.76 3.60
N ASP A 406 -0.61 20.49 4.50
CA ASP A 406 -0.74 19.52 5.58
C ASP A 406 -1.20 20.17 6.90
N THR A 407 -1.36 21.49 6.96
CA THR A 407 -1.71 22.17 8.21
C THR A 407 -3.14 21.83 8.65
N ILE A 408 -3.25 21.35 9.89
CA ILE A 408 -4.49 21.04 10.57
C ILE A 408 -4.72 21.99 11.74
N LEU A 409 -5.91 22.60 11.77
CA LEU A 409 -6.45 23.34 12.90
C LEU A 409 -7.47 22.45 13.63
N GLU A 410 -7.13 22.07 14.86
CA GLU A 410 -7.99 21.27 15.73
C GLU A 410 -8.47 22.12 16.90
N PHE A 411 -9.76 22.06 17.23
CA PHE A 411 -10.35 22.74 18.40
C PHE A 411 -11.72 22.17 18.76
N GLU A 412 -12.19 22.47 19.96
CA GLU A 412 -13.58 22.27 20.35
C GLU A 412 -14.29 23.62 20.46
N TYR A 413 -15.54 23.66 19.98
CA TYR A 413 -16.38 24.85 19.97
C TYR A 413 -17.75 24.59 20.60
N ASN A 414 -18.23 25.56 21.37
CA ASN A 414 -19.59 25.57 21.93
C ASN A 414 -20.20 26.97 21.83
N SER A 415 -21.51 27.02 21.59
CA SER A 415 -22.27 28.27 21.55
C SER A 415 -23.66 28.07 22.12
N THR A 416 -24.07 28.93 23.07
CA THR A 416 -25.42 28.92 23.67
C THR A 416 -26.34 29.98 23.05
N VAL A 417 -25.76 31.00 22.42
CA VAL A 417 -26.49 32.08 21.75
C VAL A 417 -25.85 32.39 20.40
N GLN A 418 -26.66 32.30 19.34
CA GLN A 418 -26.26 32.53 17.96
C GLN A 418 -26.08 34.03 17.73
N GLY A 419 -24.95 34.40 17.11
CA GLY A 419 -24.71 35.75 16.62
C GLY A 419 -25.12 35.93 15.16
N GLU A 420 -24.69 37.04 14.56
CA GLU A 420 -24.77 37.22 13.11
C GLU A 420 -23.67 36.43 12.41
N ILE A 421 -22.46 36.47 12.98
CA ILE A 421 -21.26 35.75 12.50
C ILE A 421 -20.50 35.19 13.69
N GLN A 422 -20.21 33.89 13.67
CA GLN A 422 -19.33 33.22 14.63
C GLN A 422 -18.37 32.31 13.87
N GLY A 423 -17.08 32.40 14.15
CA GLY A 423 -16.08 31.67 13.38
C GLY A 423 -14.66 31.79 13.90
N ILE A 424 -13.76 31.01 13.30
CA ILE A 424 -12.33 30.99 13.59
C ILE A 424 -11.54 31.01 12.28
N GLY A 425 -10.41 31.69 12.23
CA GLY A 425 -9.67 31.84 10.97
C GLY A 425 -8.32 32.52 11.10
N PHE A 426 -7.74 32.94 9.99
CA PHE A 426 -6.37 33.46 9.95
C PHE A 426 -6.29 34.82 9.27
N ASP A 427 -5.34 35.64 9.71
CA ASP A 427 -5.19 37.03 9.27
C ASP A 427 -3.72 37.49 9.26
N ILE A 428 -3.42 38.50 8.43
CA ILE A 428 -2.07 39.02 8.20
C ILE A 428 -1.88 40.50 8.58
N ASP A 429 -2.94 41.27 8.81
CA ASP A 429 -2.82 42.73 8.93
C ASP A 429 -3.72 43.39 9.99
N ASN A 430 -4.47 42.59 10.74
CA ASN A 430 -5.42 42.98 11.78
C ASN A 430 -6.52 43.92 11.27
N LYS A 431 -7.06 43.66 10.08
CA LYS A 431 -8.20 44.40 9.51
C LYS A 431 -9.21 43.43 8.92
N LEU A 432 -10.50 43.74 9.11
CA LEU A 432 -11.57 42.97 8.48
C LEU A 432 -11.90 43.54 7.09
N THR A 433 -11.45 42.89 6.02
CA THR A 433 -11.91 43.16 4.66
C THR A 433 -12.77 42.02 4.12
N SER A 434 -13.41 42.22 2.96
CA SER A 434 -14.15 41.16 2.26
C SER A 434 -13.27 39.98 1.83
N THR A 435 -11.95 40.18 1.75
CA THR A 435 -10.98 39.12 1.46
C THR A 435 -10.64 38.33 2.72
N ASP A 436 -10.46 38.99 3.86
CA ASP A 436 -10.11 38.33 5.14
C ASP A 436 -11.26 37.46 5.66
N ALA A 437 -12.51 37.83 5.35
CA ALA A 437 -13.66 36.97 5.58
C ALA A 437 -13.48 35.58 4.93
N LYS A 438 -12.79 35.47 3.78
CA LYS A 438 -12.55 34.18 3.11
C LYS A 438 -11.49 33.31 3.79
N ASN A 439 -10.83 33.81 4.84
CA ASN A 439 -9.88 33.04 5.65
C ASN A 439 -10.48 32.63 7.00
N ILE A 440 -11.78 32.86 7.23
CA ILE A 440 -12.49 32.57 8.47
C ILE A 440 -13.54 31.49 8.22
N PHE A 441 -13.42 30.37 8.92
CA PHE A 441 -14.37 29.26 8.89
C PHE A 441 -15.63 29.64 9.67
N GLN A 442 -16.77 29.68 8.98
CA GLN A 442 -18.04 30.05 9.58
C GLN A 442 -18.60 28.86 10.38
N LEU A 443 -18.63 29.01 11.70
CA LEU A 443 -19.15 28.01 12.62
C LEU A 443 -20.62 28.24 12.92
N ALA A 444 -21.03 29.46 13.26
CA ALA A 444 -22.44 29.76 13.50
C ALA A 444 -22.77 31.18 13.03
N GLY A 445 -24.05 31.51 13.01
CA GLY A 445 -24.50 32.83 12.60
C GLY A 445 -25.76 32.84 11.75
N THR A 446 -26.50 33.95 11.77
CA THR A 446 -27.67 34.15 10.90
C THR A 446 -27.28 34.61 9.49
N GLN A 447 -26.09 35.20 9.31
CA GLN A 447 -25.63 35.70 8.02
C GLN A 447 -24.99 34.59 7.19
N LYS A 448 -25.77 33.97 6.31
CA LYS A 448 -25.29 32.92 5.40
C LYS A 448 -24.47 33.51 4.24
N GLY A 449 -23.38 32.82 3.85
CA GLY A 449 -22.51 33.21 2.74
C GLY A 449 -21.37 34.17 3.12
N TRP A 450 -21.09 34.31 4.41
CA TRP A 450 -19.95 35.04 4.95
C TRP A 450 -18.99 34.03 5.59
N GLY A 451 -17.69 34.09 5.31
CA GLY A 451 -16.76 33.04 5.75
C GLY A 451 -16.69 31.85 4.79
N ILE A 452 -15.82 30.89 5.12
CA ILE A 452 -15.77 29.57 4.49
C ILE A 452 -16.92 28.73 5.09
N PRO A 453 -17.91 28.28 4.28
CA PRO A 453 -19.05 27.51 4.75
C PRO A 453 -18.69 26.03 4.97
N GLY A 454 -19.63 25.25 5.54
CA GLY A 454 -19.49 23.79 5.70
C GLY A 454 -19.13 23.33 7.12
N PHE A 455 -18.86 24.27 8.04
CA PHE A 455 -18.43 23.97 9.42
C PHE A 455 -19.49 24.29 10.47
N GLU A 456 -20.75 24.21 10.07
CA GLU A 456 -21.86 24.81 10.81
C GLU A 456 -22.13 24.10 12.15
N TYR A 457 -22.43 24.91 13.16
CA TYR A 457 -22.70 24.57 14.54
C TYR A 457 -24.14 24.94 14.87
N GLN A 458 -24.86 24.03 15.51
CA GLN A 458 -26.21 24.29 16.01
C GLN A 458 -26.16 24.79 17.45
N THR A 459 -26.62 26.00 17.70
CA THR A 459 -26.65 26.61 19.03
C THR A 459 -27.33 25.72 20.07
N ASN A 460 -26.73 25.59 21.26
CA ASN A 460 -27.17 24.71 22.36
C ASN A 460 -27.08 23.19 22.06
N SER A 461 -26.25 22.78 21.09
CA SER A 461 -25.96 21.35 20.85
C SER A 461 -24.84 20.78 21.72
N GLY A 462 -24.19 21.61 22.55
CA GLY A 462 -23.07 21.22 23.40
C GLY A 462 -21.72 21.35 22.70
N TRP A 463 -20.63 20.86 23.30
CA TRP A 463 -19.30 20.94 22.68
C TRP A 463 -19.24 20.10 21.40
N LYS A 464 -18.70 20.70 20.33
CA LYS A 464 -18.46 20.03 19.05
C LYS A 464 -16.97 20.16 18.70
N SER A 465 -16.34 19.04 18.37
CA SER A 465 -14.96 19.00 17.90
C SER A 465 -14.87 19.32 16.42
N TYR A 466 -13.84 20.09 16.07
CA TYR A 466 -13.51 20.49 14.72
C TYR A 466 -12.05 20.13 14.46
N GLN A 467 -11.82 19.40 13.38
CA GLN A 467 -10.49 19.19 12.82
C GLN A 467 -10.57 19.62 11.36
N ILE A 468 -9.94 20.75 11.06
CA ILE A 468 -10.02 21.37 9.74
C ILE A 468 -8.63 21.27 9.12
N ARG A 469 -8.54 20.59 7.97
CA ARG A 469 -7.35 20.68 7.10
C ARG A 469 -7.34 22.07 6.48
N VAL A 470 -6.69 23.00 7.16
CA VAL A 470 -6.71 24.41 6.77
C VAL A 470 -6.01 24.59 5.42
N GLY A 471 -4.99 23.77 5.15
CA GLY A 471 -4.27 23.70 3.88
C GLY A 471 -5.12 23.43 2.64
N ASP A 472 -6.29 22.79 2.80
CA ASP A 472 -7.23 22.54 1.71
C ASP A 472 -7.97 23.82 1.26
N TYR A 473 -7.99 24.85 2.12
CA TYR A 473 -8.77 26.08 1.91
C TYR A 473 -7.90 27.33 1.77
N ILE A 474 -6.84 27.45 2.58
CA ILE A 474 -5.95 28.61 2.62
C ILE A 474 -4.50 28.15 2.86
N SER A 475 -3.53 28.85 2.30
CA SER A 475 -2.10 28.57 2.51
C SER A 475 -1.28 29.86 2.53
N GLY A 476 -0.08 29.80 3.13
CA GLY A 476 0.84 30.94 3.25
C GLY A 476 1.06 31.43 4.68
N ASN A 477 1.78 32.54 4.81
CA ASN A 477 2.20 33.07 6.11
C ASN A 477 1.11 33.93 6.76
N PHE A 478 0.67 33.54 7.95
CA PHE A 478 -0.30 34.27 8.76
C PHE A 478 0.30 34.68 10.10
N ASN A 479 -0.07 35.87 10.58
CA ASN A 479 0.46 36.41 11.84
C ASN A 479 -0.57 36.48 12.98
N SER A 480 -1.81 36.11 12.71
CA SER A 480 -2.90 36.14 13.68
C SER A 480 -3.89 35.00 13.41
N LEU A 481 -4.31 34.32 14.47
CA LEU A 481 -5.51 33.49 14.49
C LEU A 481 -6.65 34.33 15.06
N VAL A 482 -7.77 34.41 14.35
CA VAL A 482 -8.89 35.30 14.61
C VAL A 482 -10.10 34.49 15.07
N PHE A 483 -10.81 35.01 16.06
CA PHE A 483 -12.06 34.47 16.58
C PHE A 483 -13.15 35.53 16.45
N ALA A 484 -14.18 35.23 15.66
CA ALA A 484 -15.31 36.10 15.39
C ALA A 484 -16.51 35.69 16.27
N ASN A 485 -17.17 36.68 16.88
CA ASN A 485 -18.46 36.55 17.57
C ASN A 485 -19.21 37.87 17.45
N ASP A 486 -19.69 38.11 16.23
CA ASP A 486 -20.37 39.31 15.80
C ASP A 486 -21.88 39.25 16.06
N HIS A 487 -22.43 40.37 16.52
CA HIS A 487 -23.86 40.54 16.78
C HIS A 487 -24.18 42.04 16.88
N ASP A 488 -24.33 42.72 15.76
CA ASP A 488 -24.61 44.15 15.61
C ASP A 488 -26.06 44.54 15.98
N VAL A 489 -26.53 44.10 17.16
CA VAL A 489 -27.82 44.47 17.75
C VAL A 489 -27.66 45.25 19.06
N SER A 490 -28.67 46.05 19.44
CA SER A 490 -28.61 46.93 20.62
C SER A 490 -28.35 46.24 21.97
N ASN A 491 -28.60 44.93 22.07
CA ASN A 491 -28.31 44.08 23.24
C ASN A 491 -27.53 42.82 22.79
N ALA A 492 -26.38 43.01 22.17
CA ALA A 492 -25.53 41.93 21.68
C ALA A 492 -25.23 40.91 22.79
N ASN A 493 -25.59 39.65 22.57
CA ASN A 493 -25.40 38.56 23.51
C ASN A 493 -24.95 37.25 22.83
N ALA A 494 -24.37 37.32 21.63
CA ALA A 494 -23.81 36.14 20.99
C ALA A 494 -22.73 35.53 21.88
N HIS A 495 -22.63 34.21 21.91
CA HIS A 495 -21.75 33.52 22.85
C HIS A 495 -20.93 32.46 22.11
N SER A 496 -19.61 32.49 22.28
CA SER A 496 -18.68 31.51 21.71
C SER A 496 -17.69 31.05 22.77
N GLN A 497 -17.44 29.73 22.83
CA GLN A 497 -16.43 29.12 23.68
C GLN A 497 -15.50 28.25 22.84
N TYR A 498 -14.20 28.31 23.15
CA TYR A 498 -13.16 27.54 22.47
C TYR A 498 -12.24 26.87 23.50
N ARG A 499 -11.85 25.63 23.23
CA ARG A 499 -10.82 24.89 24.00
C ARG A 499 -10.11 23.87 23.12
N ASN A 500 -9.06 23.26 23.65
CA ASN A 500 -8.28 22.21 22.98
C ASN A 500 -7.75 22.64 21.59
N LEU A 501 -7.44 23.93 21.43
CA LEU A 501 -6.95 24.47 20.16
C LEU A 501 -5.52 24.03 19.88
N ARG A 502 -5.27 23.49 18.69
CA ARG A 502 -3.95 23.06 18.20
C ARG A 502 -3.80 23.41 16.73
N LEU A 503 -2.57 23.67 16.35
CA LEU A 503 -2.15 23.87 14.97
C LEU A 503 -0.92 23.00 14.74
N TYR A 504 -0.98 22.08 13.78
CA TYR A 504 0.07 21.11 13.50
C TYR A 504 0.04 20.67 12.03
N GLU A 505 1.10 20.03 11.55
CA GLU A 505 1.15 19.45 10.21
C GLU A 505 0.76 17.97 10.23
N TYR A 506 0.06 17.51 9.20
CA TYR A 506 -0.28 16.11 8.99
C TYR A 506 0.98 15.24 9.05
N GLY A 507 0.97 14.21 9.90
CA GLY A 507 2.14 13.35 10.16
C GLY A 507 3.00 13.77 11.36
N GLN A 508 2.80 14.98 11.93
CA GLN A 508 3.42 15.36 13.20
C GLN A 508 2.42 15.25 14.35
N ILE A 509 2.47 14.14 15.10
CA ILE A 509 1.86 14.07 16.44
C ILE A 509 2.93 14.44 17.46
N PRO A 510 2.77 15.51 18.26
CA PRO A 510 3.66 15.75 19.38
C PRO A 510 3.47 14.64 20.43
N THR A 511 4.53 13.90 20.70
CA THR A 511 4.59 12.95 21.81
C THR A 511 4.48 13.72 23.14
N ALA A 512 3.61 13.24 24.03
CA ALA A 512 3.44 13.83 25.36
C ALA A 512 4.75 13.74 26.16
N GLU A 513 5.32 14.90 26.49
CA GLU A 513 6.49 14.98 27.37
C GLU A 513 6.18 14.39 28.76
N THR A 514 7.10 13.57 29.25
CA THR A 514 7.02 12.88 30.53
C THR A 514 7.93 13.53 31.59
N GLN A 515 7.34 13.69 32.79
CA GLN A 515 7.94 13.75 34.15
C GLN A 515 8.58 15.08 34.62
N PRO A 516 8.65 15.39 35.94
CA PRO A 516 8.48 14.52 37.12
C PRO A 516 7.57 15.04 38.27
N THR A 517 7.18 14.15 39.20
CA THR A 517 6.53 14.46 40.50
C THR A 517 7.60 14.67 41.60
N PRO A 518 7.43 15.54 42.63
CA PRO A 518 6.81 15.09 43.88
C PRO A 518 6.09 16.14 44.81
N THR A 519 5.07 15.63 45.53
CA THR A 519 4.61 15.85 46.94
C THR A 519 3.62 16.96 47.41
N GLN A 520 2.50 16.44 47.98
CA GLN A 520 1.58 16.92 49.07
C GLN A 520 0.58 18.04 48.71
N GLU A 521 -0.74 18.02 49.00
CA GLU A 521 -1.64 17.27 49.91
C GLU A 521 -3.11 17.31 49.37
N GLN A 522 -3.93 16.28 49.64
CA GLN A 522 -5.34 16.07 49.23
C GLN A 522 -6.34 16.99 49.98
N PRO A 523 -7.54 17.37 49.45
CA PRO A 523 -8.66 16.42 49.32
C PRO A 523 -9.70 16.62 48.17
N ALA A 524 -10.35 15.50 47.80
CA ALA A 524 -11.60 15.29 47.03
C ALA A 524 -11.64 15.65 45.52
N GLN A 525 -11.42 14.63 44.67
CA GLN A 525 -11.63 14.66 43.21
C GLN A 525 -13.09 14.36 42.83
N THR A 526 -13.68 15.19 41.97
CA THR A 526 -14.72 14.82 41.00
C THR A 526 -14.05 14.62 39.64
N GLN A 527 -14.24 13.45 39.03
CA GLN A 527 -13.56 13.00 37.81
C GLN A 527 -13.91 13.85 36.56
N PRO A 528 -12.95 14.11 35.65
CA PRO A 528 -13.23 14.61 34.30
C PRO A 528 -13.70 13.48 33.36
N GLN A 529 -14.61 13.80 32.44
CA GLN A 529 -15.26 12.89 31.48
C GLN A 529 -14.30 12.52 30.30
N PRO A 530 -14.30 11.27 29.78
CA PRO A 530 -13.28 10.78 28.85
C PRO A 530 -13.57 11.08 27.36
N THR A 531 -12.49 11.10 26.58
CA THR A 531 -12.41 10.96 25.11
C THR A 531 -13.29 9.79 24.63
N PRO A 532 -13.89 9.79 23.41
CA PRO A 532 -14.60 8.62 22.91
C PRO A 532 -13.60 7.45 22.79
N GLU A 533 -13.61 6.56 23.78
CA GLU A 533 -12.87 5.31 23.75
C GLU A 533 -13.56 4.35 22.77
N ILE A 534 -12.76 3.69 21.95
CA ILE A 534 -13.21 2.50 21.22
C ILE A 534 -13.65 1.48 22.29
N PRO A 535 -14.92 1.04 22.32
CA PRO A 535 -15.39 0.15 23.37
C PRO A 535 -14.62 -1.17 23.30
N THR A 536 -13.99 -1.57 24.41
CA THR A 536 -13.42 -2.91 24.53
C THR A 536 -14.57 -3.90 24.68
N LEU A 537 -14.90 -4.59 23.58
CA LEU A 537 -16.03 -5.50 23.54
C LEU A 537 -15.65 -6.81 24.26
N SER A 538 -16.19 -7.00 25.45
CA SER A 538 -16.03 -8.21 26.25
C SER A 538 -17.38 -8.84 26.54
N PHE A 539 -17.50 -10.15 26.31
CA PHE A 539 -18.72 -10.91 26.52
C PHE A 539 -18.86 -11.43 27.95
N ASN A 540 -18.06 -10.93 28.91
CA ASN A 540 -18.08 -11.35 30.32
C ASN A 540 -19.50 -11.38 30.93
N SER A 541 -20.42 -10.57 30.40
CA SER A 541 -21.85 -10.74 30.60
C SER A 541 -22.64 -10.24 29.38
N LEU A 542 -23.58 -11.05 28.90
CA LEU A 542 -24.59 -10.63 27.92
C LEU A 542 -25.97 -10.66 28.58
N ASP A 543 -26.69 -9.55 28.48
CA ASP A 543 -28.01 -9.41 29.08
C ASP A 543 -29.10 -9.86 28.10
N SER A 544 -30.26 -10.22 28.64
CA SER A 544 -31.48 -10.45 27.84
C SER A 544 -31.86 -9.19 27.07
N TYR A 545 -32.12 -9.33 25.77
CA TYR A 545 -32.63 -8.24 24.95
C TYR A 545 -34.17 -8.25 24.92
N ALA A 546 -34.75 -7.11 25.28
CA ALA A 546 -36.19 -6.88 25.35
C ALA A 546 -36.96 -8.01 26.09
N ASP A 547 -38.17 -8.33 25.63
CA ASP A 547 -38.99 -9.47 26.09
C ASP A 547 -38.83 -10.72 25.20
N GLN A 548 -37.80 -10.74 24.34
CA GLN A 548 -37.58 -11.78 23.32
C GLN A 548 -36.70 -12.93 23.81
N ASP A 549 -36.03 -12.78 24.94
CA ASP A 549 -35.20 -13.83 25.54
C ASP A 549 -36.05 -14.86 26.31
N LYS A 550 -36.68 -15.80 25.60
CA LYS A 550 -37.68 -16.72 26.16
C LYS A 550 -37.06 -18.00 26.74
N THR A 551 -36.25 -18.70 25.93
CA THR A 551 -35.71 -20.02 26.28
C THR A 551 -34.35 -20.19 25.62
N GLY A 552 -33.27 -20.25 26.38
CA GLY A 552 -31.97 -20.52 25.76
C GLY A 552 -30.84 -20.75 26.74
N ILE A 553 -29.81 -21.42 26.25
CA ILE A 553 -28.55 -21.64 26.96
C ILE A 553 -27.55 -20.64 26.40
N LEU A 554 -26.90 -19.87 27.28
CA LEU A 554 -25.78 -19.01 26.93
C LEU A 554 -24.53 -19.56 27.61
N ASN A 555 -23.52 -19.90 26.82
CA ASN A 555 -22.20 -20.28 27.30
C ASN A 555 -21.19 -19.23 26.80
N ILE A 556 -20.45 -18.62 27.71
CA ILE A 556 -19.38 -17.67 27.39
C ILE A 556 -18.06 -18.37 27.71
N SER A 557 -17.05 -18.22 26.85
CA SER A 557 -15.70 -18.74 27.07
C SER A 557 -15.05 -18.13 28.31
N ASP A 558 -14.11 -18.82 28.94
CA ASP A 558 -13.44 -18.36 30.17
C ASP A 558 -12.70 -17.02 30.00
N ASP A 559 -12.34 -16.67 28.76
CA ASP A 559 -11.68 -15.39 28.42
C ASP A 559 -12.65 -14.28 28.00
N GLY A 560 -13.96 -14.57 27.93
CA GLY A 560 -15.00 -13.60 27.56
C GLY A 560 -14.92 -13.11 26.11
N LYS A 561 -14.22 -13.82 25.22
CA LYS A 561 -13.99 -13.44 23.81
C LYS A 561 -14.77 -14.28 22.79
N GLU A 562 -15.45 -15.33 23.25
CA GLU A 562 -16.35 -16.16 22.48
C GLU A 562 -17.61 -16.46 23.30
N PHE A 563 -18.76 -16.56 22.64
CA PHE A 563 -19.96 -17.08 23.28
C PHE A 563 -20.82 -17.88 22.30
N GLU A 564 -21.58 -18.80 22.88
CA GLU A 564 -22.56 -19.64 22.21
C GLU A 564 -23.94 -19.40 22.83
N MET A 565 -24.94 -19.21 21.98
CA MET A 565 -26.35 -19.14 22.37
C MET A 565 -27.17 -20.20 21.63
N GLN A 566 -27.96 -20.95 22.39
CA GLN A 566 -28.89 -21.96 21.89
C GLN A 566 -30.34 -21.62 22.25
N GLY A 567 -31.29 -22.10 21.46
CA GLY A 567 -32.73 -21.96 21.70
C GLY A 567 -33.33 -20.72 21.06
N ASN A 568 -34.38 -20.18 21.68
CA ASN A 568 -34.99 -18.90 21.35
C ASN A 568 -34.52 -17.84 22.35
N SER A 569 -33.40 -17.21 22.02
CA SER A 569 -32.67 -16.30 22.90
C SER A 569 -32.28 -15.07 22.12
N TRP A 570 -32.48 -13.90 22.73
CA TRP A 570 -31.96 -12.64 22.21
C TRP A 570 -31.11 -12.01 23.29
N LYS A 571 -29.92 -11.57 22.91
CA LYS A 571 -28.93 -11.02 23.84
C LYS A 571 -28.50 -9.63 23.41
N GLN A 572 -28.09 -8.82 24.37
CA GLN A 572 -27.51 -7.50 24.10
C GLN A 572 -26.19 -7.31 24.85
N LEU A 573 -25.35 -6.47 24.27
CA LEU A 573 -24.15 -5.89 24.87
C LEU A 573 -24.28 -4.37 24.86
N SER A 574 -24.06 -3.72 26.00
CA SER A 574 -24.06 -2.25 26.09
C SER A 574 -22.76 -1.69 25.52
N ILE A 575 -22.87 -0.74 24.59
CA ILE A 575 -21.71 -0.19 23.86
C ILE A 575 -21.60 1.33 23.90
N ASP A 576 -22.72 2.05 24.11
CA ASP A 576 -22.81 3.53 24.06
C ASP A 576 -21.92 4.16 22.96
N TYR A 577 -22.21 3.80 21.69
CA TYR A 577 -21.34 4.08 20.55
C TYR A 577 -22.05 4.91 19.48
N ASN A 578 -21.36 5.91 18.93
CA ASN A 578 -21.84 6.70 17.81
C ASN A 578 -21.34 6.12 16.48
N ILE A 579 -22.24 5.51 15.70
CA ILE A 579 -21.93 4.97 14.38
C ILE A 579 -21.81 6.13 13.38
N THR A 580 -20.65 6.26 12.75
CA THR A 580 -20.33 7.20 11.67
C THR A 580 -20.38 6.51 10.30
N VAL A 581 -20.21 7.28 9.23
CA VAL A 581 -20.10 6.74 7.85
C VAL A 581 -18.90 5.80 7.68
N ASP A 582 -17.90 5.94 8.55
CA ASP A 582 -16.67 5.15 8.51
C ASP A 582 -16.71 3.93 9.46
N THR A 583 -17.77 3.75 10.25
CA THR A 583 -17.82 2.66 11.24
C THR A 583 -17.88 1.27 10.58
N ILE A 584 -17.01 0.38 11.04
CA ILE A 584 -16.91 -1.03 10.65
C ILE A 584 -17.17 -1.94 11.84
N LEU A 585 -18.04 -2.94 11.65
CA LEU A 585 -18.26 -4.07 12.54
C LEU A 585 -17.59 -5.33 11.96
N GLU A 586 -16.63 -5.89 12.68
CA GLU A 586 -15.91 -7.12 12.32
C GLU A 586 -16.23 -8.23 13.33
N PHE A 587 -16.51 -9.46 12.90
CA PHE A 587 -16.73 -10.62 13.78
C PHE A 587 -16.61 -11.95 13.03
N GLU A 588 -16.54 -13.06 13.76
CA GLU A 588 -16.71 -14.42 13.23
C GLU A 588 -18.00 -15.05 13.75
N TYR A 589 -18.68 -15.79 12.89
CA TYR A 589 -19.97 -16.42 13.17
C TYR A 589 -20.00 -17.88 12.74
N ASN A 590 -20.59 -18.74 13.57
CA ASN A 590 -20.86 -20.15 13.26
C ASN A 590 -22.28 -20.54 13.74
N SER A 591 -22.92 -21.45 13.02
CA SER A 591 -24.25 -21.94 13.37
C SER A 591 -24.44 -23.39 12.93
N THR A 592 -24.81 -24.28 13.86
CA THR A 592 -25.07 -25.70 13.59
C THR A 592 -26.56 -26.02 13.41
N VAL A 593 -27.44 -25.15 13.90
CA VAL A 593 -28.90 -25.26 13.79
C VAL A 593 -29.49 -23.92 13.39
N GLN A 594 -30.27 -23.91 12.30
CA GLN A 594 -30.92 -22.73 11.76
C GLN A 594 -32.18 -22.36 12.56
N GLY A 595 -32.29 -21.10 12.96
CA GLY A 595 -33.53 -20.54 13.55
C GLY A 595 -34.48 -19.93 12.53
N GLU A 596 -35.47 -19.19 13.01
CA GLU A 596 -36.31 -18.32 12.16
C GLU A 596 -35.56 -17.04 11.80
N ILE A 597 -34.88 -16.43 12.76
CA ILE A 597 -34.05 -15.23 12.60
C ILE A 597 -32.75 -15.41 13.40
N GLN A 598 -31.60 -15.24 12.73
CA GLN A 598 -30.30 -15.17 13.37
C GLN A 598 -29.54 -13.97 12.81
N GLY A 599 -29.06 -13.08 13.68
CA GLY A 599 -28.52 -11.80 13.23
C GLY A 599 -27.79 -11.02 14.31
N ILE A 600 -27.13 -9.95 13.87
CA ILE A 600 -26.39 -9.02 14.73
C ILE A 600 -26.71 -7.58 14.32
N GLY A 601 -26.84 -6.65 15.26
CA GLY A 601 -27.24 -5.28 14.92
C GLY A 601 -27.17 -4.31 16.08
N PHE A 602 -27.78 -3.15 15.93
CA PHE A 602 -27.70 -2.05 16.89
C PHE A 602 -29.06 -1.55 17.33
N ASP A 603 -29.15 -1.10 18.58
CA ASP A 603 -30.39 -0.63 19.20
C ASP A 603 -30.15 0.54 20.16
N VAL A 604 -31.17 1.38 20.34
CA VAL A 604 -31.08 2.62 21.13
C VAL A 604 -31.76 2.51 22.49
N ASP A 605 -32.66 1.56 22.73
CA ASP A 605 -33.51 1.59 23.93
C ASP A 605 -33.84 0.22 24.55
N ASN A 606 -33.23 -0.86 24.06
CA ASN A 606 -33.43 -2.24 24.45
C ASN A 606 -34.91 -2.68 24.32
N LYS A 607 -35.55 -2.29 23.22
CA LYS A 607 -36.91 -2.71 22.88
C LYS A 607 -36.98 -3.13 21.41
N LEU A 608 -37.59 -4.29 21.15
CA LEU A 608 -37.86 -4.70 19.77
C LEU A 608 -39.14 -4.04 19.26
N THR A 609 -39.00 -3.09 18.33
CA THR A 609 -40.10 -2.49 17.57
C THR A 609 -40.03 -2.86 16.09
N SER A 610 -41.08 -2.54 15.32
CA SER A 610 -41.12 -2.83 13.88
C SER A 610 -40.07 -2.08 13.05
N THR A 611 -39.36 -1.10 13.63
CA THR A 611 -38.31 -0.36 12.94
C THR A 611 -36.91 -0.89 13.22
N ASP A 612 -36.69 -1.59 14.34
CA ASP A 612 -35.35 -1.99 14.77
C ASP A 612 -34.78 -3.13 13.94
N SER A 613 -35.63 -3.89 13.24
CA SER A 613 -35.18 -4.84 12.22
C SER A 613 -34.37 -4.15 11.11
N LYS A 614 -34.49 -2.84 10.90
CA LYS A 614 -33.69 -2.10 9.91
C LYS A 614 -32.26 -1.82 10.36
N ASN A 615 -31.94 -2.12 11.62
CA ASN A 615 -30.61 -1.93 12.21
C ASN A 615 -29.92 -3.28 12.52
N ILE A 616 -30.54 -4.41 12.12
CA ILE A 616 -30.06 -5.77 12.39
C ILE A 616 -29.74 -6.49 11.07
N PHE A 617 -28.50 -6.91 10.92
CA PHE A 617 -27.99 -7.68 9.79
C PHE A 617 -28.39 -9.15 9.94
N GLN A 618 -29.17 -9.65 8.99
CA GLN A 618 -29.65 -11.03 9.00
C GLN A 618 -28.56 -11.96 8.46
N LEU A 619 -28.06 -12.85 9.33
CA LEU A 619 -27.01 -13.82 9.01
C LEU A 619 -27.60 -15.16 8.62
N ALA A 620 -28.57 -15.68 9.38
CA ALA A 620 -29.24 -16.94 9.05
C ALA A 620 -30.71 -16.85 9.44
N GLY A 621 -31.47 -17.87 9.03
CA GLY A 621 -32.90 -17.94 9.35
C GLY A 621 -33.80 -18.34 8.18
N THR A 622 -34.95 -18.91 8.50
CA THR A 622 -35.98 -19.29 7.53
C THR A 622 -36.87 -18.11 7.12
N GLN A 623 -37.02 -17.10 7.98
CA GLN A 623 -37.83 -15.91 7.70
C GLN A 623 -37.08 -14.92 6.82
N LYS A 624 -37.39 -14.91 5.52
CA LYS A 624 -36.77 -13.97 4.56
C LYS A 624 -37.45 -12.60 4.60
N GLY A 625 -36.66 -11.52 4.45
CA GLY A 625 -37.14 -10.13 4.40
C GLY A 625 -37.30 -9.46 5.76
N TRP A 626 -36.70 -10.02 6.80
CA TRP A 626 -36.58 -9.43 8.13
C TRP A 626 -35.09 -9.15 8.38
N GLY A 627 -34.73 -7.94 8.78
CA GLY A 627 -33.32 -7.54 8.86
C GLY A 627 -32.79 -6.88 7.58
N ILE A 628 -31.54 -6.39 7.64
CA ILE A 628 -30.72 -6.03 6.47
C ILE A 628 -30.19 -7.33 5.85
N SER A 629 -30.50 -7.57 4.57
CA SER A 629 -30.13 -8.78 3.82
C SER A 629 -28.77 -8.66 3.12
N GLY A 630 -28.24 -9.78 2.59
CA GLY A 630 -26.96 -9.83 1.84
C GLY A 630 -25.78 -10.41 2.63
N PHE A 631 -26.03 -10.87 3.86
CA PHE A 631 -25.00 -11.38 4.79
C PHE A 631 -25.20 -12.86 5.14
N GLU A 632 -25.84 -13.62 4.25
CA GLU A 632 -26.32 -14.97 4.58
C GLU A 632 -25.21 -15.98 4.91
N TYR A 633 -25.48 -16.82 5.90
CA TYR A 633 -24.68 -17.91 6.41
C TYR A 633 -25.38 -19.24 6.12
N GLN A 634 -24.59 -20.27 5.74
CA GLN A 634 -25.10 -21.62 5.51
C GLN A 634 -24.85 -22.49 6.75
N THR A 635 -25.91 -22.96 7.40
CA THR A 635 -25.81 -23.78 8.61
C THR A 635 -24.91 -25.01 8.40
N ASN A 636 -24.01 -25.28 9.36
CA ASN A 636 -22.97 -26.31 9.32
C ASN A 636 -21.83 -26.07 8.30
N SER A 637 -21.61 -24.83 7.86
CA SER A 637 -20.44 -24.50 7.01
C SER A 637 -19.16 -24.18 7.79
N GLY A 638 -19.18 -24.24 9.13
CA GLY A 638 -18.06 -23.83 9.98
C GLY A 638 -17.98 -22.31 10.19
N TRP A 639 -16.91 -21.83 10.83
CA TRP A 639 -16.74 -20.40 11.11
C TRP A 639 -16.64 -19.56 9.82
N LYS A 640 -17.37 -18.44 9.77
CA LYS A 640 -17.32 -17.45 8.69
C LYS A 640 -17.01 -16.07 9.27
N SER A 641 -16.05 -15.37 8.66
CA SER A 641 -15.69 -14.00 9.02
C SER A 641 -16.58 -12.98 8.31
N TYR A 642 -16.94 -11.93 9.03
CA TYR A 642 -17.75 -10.82 8.56
C TYR A 642 -17.03 -9.51 8.87
N GLN A 643 -16.98 -8.62 7.88
CA GLN A 643 -16.56 -7.22 8.03
C GLN A 643 -17.62 -6.37 7.32
N ILE A 644 -18.36 -5.59 8.09
CA ILE A 644 -19.52 -4.83 7.60
C ILE A 644 -19.23 -3.36 7.82
N ARG A 645 -19.25 -2.55 6.75
CA ARG A 645 -19.29 -1.08 6.85
C ARG A 645 -20.67 -0.67 7.31
N VAL A 646 -20.85 -0.59 8.63
CA VAL A 646 -22.16 -0.32 9.24
C VAL A 646 -22.65 1.09 8.87
N GLY A 647 -21.72 2.03 8.71
CA GLY A 647 -21.98 3.41 8.28
C GLY A 647 -22.70 3.54 6.93
N ASP A 648 -22.57 2.55 6.04
CA ASP A 648 -23.27 2.53 4.74
C ASP A 648 -24.78 2.26 4.88
N TYR A 649 -25.20 1.74 6.04
CA TYR A 649 -26.58 1.30 6.28
C TYR A 649 -27.27 2.10 7.38
N ILE A 650 -26.57 2.40 8.48
CA ILE A 650 -27.10 3.08 9.67
C ILE A 650 -26.05 4.03 10.26
N SER A 651 -26.49 5.13 10.89
CA SER A 651 -25.60 6.09 11.58
C SER A 651 -26.32 6.75 12.77
N GLY A 652 -25.54 7.28 13.71
CA GLY A 652 -26.01 7.94 14.93
C GLY A 652 -25.66 7.20 16.22
N GLN A 653 -26.16 7.71 17.35
CA GLN A 653 -25.89 7.13 18.69
C GLN A 653 -26.70 5.85 18.91
N PHE A 654 -26.02 4.76 19.28
CA PHE A 654 -26.62 3.48 19.68
C PHE A 654 -26.12 3.06 21.05
N ASN A 655 -27.02 2.50 21.86
CA ASN A 655 -26.72 2.12 23.23
C ASN A 655 -26.36 0.63 23.35
N TYR A 656 -26.85 -0.19 22.41
CA TYR A 656 -26.75 -1.64 22.48
C TYR A 656 -26.33 -2.24 21.15
N LEU A 657 -25.47 -3.27 21.22
CA LEU A 657 -25.25 -4.26 20.19
C LEU A 657 -26.14 -5.48 20.48
N VAL A 658 -26.93 -5.92 19.52
CA VAL A 658 -27.97 -6.94 19.66
C VAL A 658 -27.60 -8.20 18.90
N PHE A 659 -27.82 -9.36 19.52
CA PHE A 659 -27.65 -10.69 18.94
C PHE A 659 -29.00 -11.41 18.94
N ALA A 660 -29.53 -11.67 17.74
CA ALA A 660 -30.78 -12.37 17.53
C ALA A 660 -30.54 -13.86 17.28
N ASN A 661 -31.26 -14.72 18.00
CA ASN A 661 -31.34 -16.17 17.75
C ASN A 661 -32.77 -16.62 18.06
N ASP A 662 -33.67 -16.25 17.15
CA ASP A 662 -35.11 -16.46 17.24
C ASP A 662 -35.50 -17.83 16.69
N HIS A 663 -36.36 -18.53 17.43
CA HIS A 663 -36.93 -19.81 17.02
C HIS A 663 -38.21 -20.09 17.82
N ASP A 664 -39.32 -19.48 17.43
CA ASP A 664 -40.66 -19.55 18.03
C ASP A 664 -41.36 -20.92 17.79
N VAL A 665 -40.65 -22.02 18.03
CA VAL A 665 -41.15 -23.40 18.00
C VAL A 665 -41.21 -24.03 19.40
N SER A 666 -41.97 -25.11 19.58
CA SER A 666 -42.19 -25.72 20.90
C SER A 666 -40.92 -26.28 21.58
N ASN A 667 -39.91 -26.64 20.79
CA ASN A 667 -38.59 -27.10 21.25
C ASN A 667 -37.51 -26.31 20.49
N ALA A 668 -37.34 -25.05 20.86
CA ALA A 668 -36.35 -24.18 20.22
C ALA A 668 -34.93 -24.70 20.43
N ASP A 669 -34.19 -24.88 19.34
CA ASP A 669 -32.80 -25.39 19.31
C ASP A 669 -31.89 -24.62 18.36
N ALA A 670 -32.29 -23.41 17.91
CA ALA A 670 -31.45 -22.59 17.04
C ALA A 670 -30.13 -22.27 17.73
N HIS A 671 -29.03 -22.28 17.00
CA HIS A 671 -27.68 -22.19 17.58
C HIS A 671 -26.86 -21.14 16.86
N SER A 672 -26.31 -20.18 17.62
CA SER A 672 -25.42 -19.14 17.13
C SER A 672 -24.16 -19.05 18.00
N GLN A 673 -23.01 -18.96 17.36
CA GLN A 673 -21.72 -18.75 18.01
C GLN A 673 -21.06 -17.50 17.42
N TYR A 674 -20.48 -16.66 18.28
CA TYR A 674 -19.79 -15.44 17.91
C TYR A 674 -18.44 -15.36 18.60
N ARG A 675 -17.42 -14.89 17.88
CA ARG A 675 -16.10 -14.55 18.43
C ARG A 675 -15.43 -13.44 17.64
N ASN A 676 -14.32 -12.92 18.15
CA ASN A 676 -13.46 -11.94 17.46
C ASN A 676 -14.18 -10.63 17.06
N LEU A 677 -15.17 -10.21 17.85
CA LEU A 677 -16.03 -9.07 17.53
C LEU A 677 -15.35 -7.72 17.84
N ARG A 678 -15.41 -6.79 16.89
CA ARG A 678 -14.76 -5.46 16.96
C ARG A 678 -15.62 -4.39 16.29
N LEU A 679 -15.52 -3.17 16.79
CA LEU A 679 -16.15 -1.98 16.24
C LEU A 679 -15.08 -0.87 16.15
N TYR A 680 -14.89 -0.27 14.97
CA TYR A 680 -13.86 0.74 14.73
C TYR A 680 -14.21 1.65 13.54
N GLU A 681 -13.49 2.75 13.35
CA GLU A 681 -13.68 3.67 12.21
C GLU A 681 -12.69 3.39 11.07
N TYR A 682 -13.12 3.54 9.82
CA TYR A 682 -12.29 3.40 8.63
C TYR A 682 -11.10 4.37 8.70
N GLY A 683 -9.88 3.85 8.54
CA GLY A 683 -8.64 4.61 8.75
C GLY A 683 -8.15 4.68 10.20
N GLN A 684 -9.00 4.39 11.19
CA GLN A 684 -8.58 4.01 12.54
C GLN A 684 -8.53 2.49 12.62
N ILE A 685 -7.42 1.88 12.19
CA ILE A 685 -7.10 0.55 12.72
C ILE A 685 -6.81 0.80 14.21
N PRO A 686 -7.62 0.29 15.16
CA PRO A 686 -7.22 0.36 16.55
C PRO A 686 -5.84 -0.27 16.63
N THR A 687 -4.90 0.36 17.34
CA THR A 687 -3.73 -0.38 17.81
C THR A 687 -4.30 -1.63 18.44
N ALA A 688 -4.02 -2.78 17.81
CA ALA A 688 -4.54 -4.03 18.31
C ALA A 688 -4.03 -4.15 19.75
N GLU A 689 -4.93 -4.10 20.73
CA GLU A 689 -4.85 -5.16 21.72
C GLU A 689 -4.74 -6.43 20.89
N THR A 690 -3.57 -7.03 20.97
CA THR A 690 -3.20 -8.23 20.27
C THR A 690 -4.41 -9.17 20.27
N LYS A 691 -5.10 -9.31 19.12
CA LYS A 691 -5.68 -10.61 18.79
C LYS A 691 -4.52 -11.56 19.08
N PRO A 692 -4.69 -12.61 19.91
CA PRO A 692 -3.66 -13.61 19.97
C PRO A 692 -3.40 -13.97 18.52
N VAL A 693 -2.17 -13.74 18.08
CA VAL A 693 -1.61 -14.35 16.88
C VAL A 693 -2.20 -15.77 16.87
N PRO A 694 -2.87 -16.25 15.80
CA PRO A 694 -3.19 -17.68 15.72
C PRO A 694 -1.87 -18.36 16.05
N GLU A 695 -1.78 -18.94 17.24
CA GLU A 695 -0.46 -19.23 17.80
C GLU A 695 0.16 -20.16 16.78
N ILE A 696 1.26 -19.72 16.14
CA ILE A 696 2.10 -20.60 15.31
C ILE A 696 2.23 -21.82 16.20
N PRO A 697 1.70 -23.01 15.85
CA PRO A 697 1.78 -24.12 16.75
C PRO A 697 3.24 -24.22 17.13
N ARG A 698 3.57 -24.06 18.42
CA ARG A 698 4.92 -24.37 18.87
C ARG A 698 4.99 -25.88 18.70
N LEU A 699 5.46 -26.30 17.52
CA LEU A 699 5.61 -27.70 17.15
C LEU A 699 6.74 -28.21 18.04
N SER A 700 6.34 -28.68 19.22
CA SER A 700 7.21 -29.35 20.16
C SER A 700 6.99 -30.83 20.02
N PHE A 701 8.07 -31.58 19.84
CA PHE A 701 8.01 -33.03 19.74
C PHE A 701 7.95 -33.70 21.11
N ASP A 702 7.64 -32.96 22.19
CA ASP A 702 7.56 -33.46 23.57
C ASP A 702 6.78 -34.79 23.69
N SER A 703 5.78 -34.98 22.83
CA SER A 703 5.17 -36.28 22.59
C SER A 703 4.61 -36.38 21.17
N LEU A 704 4.82 -37.51 20.49
CA LEU A 704 4.15 -37.86 19.24
C LEU A 704 3.28 -39.11 19.45
N ASP A 705 2.01 -39.01 19.07
CA ASP A 705 1.06 -40.11 19.19
C ASP A 705 1.16 -41.07 18.01
N SER A 706 0.76 -42.32 18.21
CA SER A 706 0.55 -43.27 17.12
C SER A 706 -0.52 -42.76 16.16
N TYR A 707 -0.24 -42.81 14.85
CA TYR A 707 -1.22 -42.47 13.83
C TYR A 707 -1.97 -43.73 13.37
N ALA A 708 -3.31 -43.65 13.43
CA ALA A 708 -4.23 -44.74 13.08
C ALA A 708 -3.81 -46.10 13.69
N ASP A 709 -3.94 -47.19 12.92
CA ASP A 709 -3.47 -48.54 13.24
C ASP A 709 -2.13 -48.88 12.57
N GLN A 710 -1.40 -47.87 12.07
CA GLN A 710 -0.20 -48.03 11.25
C GLN A 710 1.11 -48.07 12.07
N ASP A 711 1.07 -47.78 13.36
CA ASP A 711 2.23 -47.80 14.24
C ASP A 711 2.49 -49.19 14.84
N LYS A 712 3.27 -50.02 14.15
CA LYS A 712 3.38 -51.47 14.45
C LYS A 712 4.59 -51.84 15.30
N THR A 713 5.78 -51.44 14.90
CA THR A 713 7.05 -52.00 15.45
C THR A 713 8.12 -50.97 15.76
N GLY A 714 7.87 -49.69 15.48
CA GLY A 714 8.95 -48.72 15.48
C GLY A 714 9.30 -48.09 16.82
N ILE A 715 10.55 -47.63 16.87
CA ILE A 715 11.17 -46.94 18.00
C ILE A 715 11.14 -45.44 17.68
N LEU A 716 10.64 -44.63 18.63
CA LEU A 716 10.68 -43.19 18.57
C LEU A 716 11.64 -42.67 19.63
N ASN A 717 12.66 -41.92 19.23
CA ASN A 717 13.51 -41.17 20.15
C ASN A 717 13.37 -39.68 19.86
N ILE A 718 13.06 -38.89 20.89
CA ILE A 718 12.95 -37.44 20.82
C ILE A 718 14.17 -36.84 21.53
N SER A 719 14.76 -35.79 20.95
CA SER A 719 15.87 -35.05 21.56
C SER A 719 15.45 -34.41 22.89
N HIS A 720 16.42 -34.15 23.77
CA HIS A 720 16.12 -33.62 25.11
C HIS A 720 15.45 -32.23 25.10
N ASP A 721 15.60 -31.49 24.01
CA ASP A 721 15.00 -30.17 23.80
C ASP A 721 13.69 -30.21 22.99
N GLY A 722 13.20 -31.39 22.61
CA GLY A 722 11.92 -31.56 21.91
C GLY A 722 11.90 -31.01 20.48
N LYS A 723 13.07 -30.69 19.89
CA LYS A 723 13.19 -30.03 18.57
C LYS A 723 13.66 -30.93 17.44
N GLU A 724 14.04 -32.16 17.76
CA GLU A 724 14.43 -33.21 16.82
C GLU A 724 13.84 -34.55 17.29
N PHE A 725 13.41 -35.39 16.36
CA PHE A 725 13.07 -36.77 16.67
C PHE A 725 13.50 -37.71 15.54
N GLU A 726 13.72 -38.96 15.91
CA GLU A 726 13.99 -40.06 15.01
C GLU A 726 12.96 -41.18 15.17
N MET A 727 12.55 -41.75 14.04
CA MET A 727 11.67 -42.90 13.93
C MET A 727 12.41 -44.03 13.23
N GLN A 728 12.47 -45.20 13.86
CA GLN A 728 13.05 -46.43 13.30
C GLN A 728 11.99 -47.52 13.19
N GLY A 729 12.13 -48.43 12.22
CA GLY A 729 11.23 -49.58 12.03
C GLY A 729 9.97 -49.23 11.22
N ASN A 730 8.86 -49.92 11.46
CA ASN A 730 7.57 -49.55 10.88
C ASN A 730 6.75 -48.74 11.90
N SER A 731 6.69 -47.43 11.69
CA SER A 731 6.01 -46.49 12.57
C SER A 731 5.41 -45.33 11.83
N TRP A 732 4.20 -44.96 12.25
CA TRP A 732 3.53 -43.75 11.82
C TRP A 732 3.15 -42.95 13.05
N LYS A 733 3.52 -41.67 13.04
CA LYS A 733 3.29 -40.76 14.15
C LYS A 733 2.44 -39.60 13.71
N LYS A 734 1.76 -38.98 14.67
CA LYS A 734 1.03 -37.74 14.46
C LYS A 734 1.34 -36.71 15.54
N LEU A 735 1.14 -35.46 15.17
CA LEU A 735 1.15 -34.29 16.04
C LEU A 735 -0.18 -33.56 15.85
N SER A 736 -0.87 -33.24 16.94
CA SER A 736 -2.13 -32.49 16.89
C SER A 736 -1.83 -31.01 16.63
N ILE A 737 -2.47 -30.40 15.64
CA ILE A 737 -2.16 -29.03 15.21
C ILE A 737 -3.37 -28.10 15.10
N ASP A 738 -4.58 -28.64 14.89
CA ASP A 738 -5.83 -27.88 14.66
C ASP A 738 -5.64 -26.61 13.81
N TYR A 739 -5.25 -26.78 12.54
CA TYR A 739 -4.76 -25.72 11.66
C TYR A 739 -5.56 -25.63 10.35
N ASN A 740 -5.95 -24.41 9.97
CA ASN A 740 -6.60 -24.14 8.69
C ASN A 740 -5.55 -23.82 7.61
N ILE A 741 -5.37 -24.72 6.65
CA ILE A 741 -4.45 -24.52 5.53
C ILE A 741 -5.08 -23.55 4.54
N THR A 742 -4.41 -22.42 4.31
CA THR A 742 -4.74 -21.41 3.29
C THR A 742 -3.79 -21.51 2.10
N LYS A 743 -4.06 -20.75 1.03
CA LYS A 743 -3.15 -20.66 -0.13
C LYS A 743 -1.74 -20.19 0.25
N GLU A 744 -1.60 -19.46 1.36
CA GLU A 744 -0.33 -18.90 1.85
C GLU A 744 0.40 -19.84 2.82
N THR A 745 -0.17 -20.99 3.22
CA THR A 745 0.45 -21.86 4.23
C THR A 745 1.73 -22.51 3.73
N ILE A 746 2.80 -22.39 4.52
CA ILE A 746 4.12 -22.99 4.30
C ILE A 746 4.47 -23.96 5.43
N LEU A 747 4.95 -25.15 5.06
CA LEU A 747 5.56 -26.14 5.94
C LEU A 747 7.07 -26.18 5.68
N GLU A 748 7.87 -25.86 6.69
CA GLU A 748 9.35 -25.87 6.65
C GLU A 748 9.89 -26.92 7.62
N PHE A 749 10.90 -27.69 7.21
CA PHE A 749 11.57 -28.68 8.08
C PHE A 749 12.91 -29.13 7.50
N GLU A 750 13.72 -29.79 8.31
CA GLU A 750 14.88 -30.57 7.85
C GLU A 750 14.62 -32.05 8.02
N TYR A 751 15.02 -32.83 7.01
CA TYR A 751 14.84 -34.27 6.96
C TYR A 751 16.15 -35.01 6.68
N ASN A 752 16.34 -36.15 7.35
CA ASN A 752 17.42 -37.09 7.10
C ASN A 752 16.88 -38.53 7.17
N SER A 753 17.45 -39.42 6.36
CA SER A 753 17.11 -40.84 6.37
C SER A 753 18.35 -41.67 6.03
N THR A 754 18.69 -42.63 6.89
CA THR A 754 19.85 -43.51 6.68
C THR A 754 19.46 -44.89 6.17
N ILE A 755 18.20 -45.29 6.33
CA ILE A 755 17.64 -46.56 5.85
C ILE A 755 16.28 -46.26 5.21
N GLN A 756 16.15 -46.64 3.94
CA GLN A 756 14.94 -46.41 3.15
C GLN A 756 13.85 -47.41 3.53
N GLY A 757 12.64 -46.92 3.82
CA GLY A 757 11.44 -47.74 3.96
C GLY A 757 10.67 -47.93 2.64
N GLU A 758 9.46 -48.46 2.74
CA GLU A 758 8.52 -48.50 1.61
C GLU A 758 7.93 -47.12 1.34
N ILE A 759 7.53 -46.42 2.42
CA ILE A 759 6.98 -45.05 2.39
C ILE A 759 7.59 -44.24 3.52
N GLN A 760 8.16 -43.08 3.21
CA GLN A 760 8.62 -42.10 4.19
C GLN A 760 8.12 -40.72 3.77
N GLY A 761 7.46 -40.01 4.68
CA GLY A 761 6.78 -38.77 4.32
C GLY A 761 6.23 -37.95 5.48
N ILE A 762 5.72 -36.78 5.15
CA ILE A 762 5.09 -35.84 6.10
C ILE A 762 3.83 -35.26 5.46
N GLY A 763 2.76 -35.03 6.21
CA GLY A 763 1.48 -34.61 5.64
C GLY A 763 0.42 -34.22 6.65
N PHE A 764 -0.81 -34.03 6.18
CA PHE A 764 -1.92 -33.54 7.01
C PHE A 764 -3.11 -34.49 6.98
N ASP A 765 -3.85 -34.53 8.09
CA ASP A 765 -5.01 -35.40 8.26
C ASP A 765 -6.10 -34.76 9.12
N VAL A 766 -7.36 -35.14 8.87
CA VAL A 766 -8.53 -34.54 9.51
C VAL A 766 -9.14 -35.41 10.62
N ASP A 767 -8.92 -36.73 10.62
CA ASP A 767 -9.73 -37.65 11.44
C ASP A 767 -8.96 -38.82 12.07
N ASN A 768 -7.63 -38.82 11.93
CA ASN A 768 -6.71 -39.86 12.38
C ASN A 768 -7.03 -41.25 11.78
N LYS A 769 -7.35 -41.30 10.48
CA LYS A 769 -7.53 -42.55 9.74
C LYS A 769 -6.77 -42.51 8.42
N LEU A 770 -6.12 -43.61 8.07
CA LEU A 770 -5.49 -43.73 6.75
C LEU A 770 -6.51 -44.26 5.74
N THR A 771 -7.05 -43.39 4.89
CA THR A 771 -7.87 -43.77 3.73
C THR A 771 -7.13 -43.54 2.40
N SER A 772 -7.71 -44.01 1.30
CA SER A 772 -7.16 -43.78 -0.05
C SER A 772 -7.21 -42.32 -0.51
N THR A 773 -7.93 -41.45 0.22
CA THR A 773 -7.95 -40.00 0.02
C THR A 773 -6.83 -39.33 0.80
N ASP A 774 -6.55 -39.76 2.04
CA ASP A 774 -5.57 -39.11 2.94
C ASP A 774 -4.14 -39.26 2.43
N ARG A 775 -3.85 -40.31 1.66
CA ARG A 775 -2.56 -40.41 0.94
C ARG A 775 -2.29 -39.20 0.03
N LYS A 776 -3.30 -38.47 -0.44
CA LYS A 776 -3.10 -37.28 -1.28
C LYS A 776 -2.70 -36.04 -0.47
N ASN A 777 -2.69 -36.14 0.85
CA ASN A 777 -2.29 -35.05 1.75
C ASN A 777 -0.91 -35.30 2.38
N ILE A 778 -0.18 -36.34 1.93
CA ILE A 778 1.14 -36.72 2.45
C ILE A 778 2.20 -36.55 1.38
N PHE A 779 3.18 -35.70 1.64
CA PHE A 779 4.35 -35.47 0.78
C PHE A 779 5.33 -36.64 0.89
N GLN A 780 5.58 -37.31 -0.23
CA GLN A 780 6.48 -38.46 -0.27
C GLN A 780 7.94 -37.97 -0.35
N LEU A 781 8.71 -38.24 0.71
CA LEU A 781 10.12 -37.84 0.81
C LEU A 781 11.03 -38.99 0.35
N ALA A 782 10.83 -40.19 0.85
CA ALA A 782 11.61 -41.35 0.44
C ALA A 782 10.73 -42.61 0.43
N GLY A 783 11.23 -43.69 -0.16
CA GLY A 783 10.47 -44.93 -0.24
C GLY A 783 10.70 -45.72 -1.52
N THR A 784 10.53 -47.04 -1.44
CA THR A 784 10.54 -47.93 -2.62
C THR A 784 9.22 -47.94 -3.36
N GLU A 785 8.10 -47.62 -2.71
CA GLU A 785 6.78 -47.57 -3.34
C GLU A 785 6.58 -46.26 -4.10
N LYS A 786 6.70 -46.29 -5.42
CA LYS A 786 6.54 -45.09 -6.27
C LYS A 786 5.06 -44.79 -6.53
N GLY A 787 4.67 -43.52 -6.44
CA GLY A 787 3.31 -43.05 -6.74
C GLY A 787 2.35 -43.11 -5.55
N TRP A 788 2.89 -43.24 -4.35
CA TRP A 788 2.18 -43.14 -3.09
C TRP A 788 2.48 -41.76 -2.48
N GLY A 789 1.48 -40.97 -2.11
CA GLY A 789 1.71 -39.59 -1.66
C GLY A 789 1.71 -38.55 -2.79
N ILE A 790 1.98 -37.29 -2.43
CA ILE A 790 2.32 -36.20 -3.34
C ILE A 790 3.81 -36.35 -3.73
N PRO A 791 4.14 -36.51 -5.02
CA PRO A 791 5.52 -36.68 -5.49
C PRO A 791 6.25 -35.32 -5.64
N GLY A 792 7.55 -35.36 -5.96
CA GLY A 792 8.37 -34.16 -6.26
C GLY A 792 9.23 -33.65 -5.10
N PHE A 793 9.23 -34.35 -3.97
CA PHE A 793 9.97 -33.98 -2.75
C PHE A 793 11.05 -35.01 -2.38
N GLU A 794 11.57 -35.74 -3.37
CA GLU A 794 12.39 -36.91 -3.12
C GLU A 794 13.71 -36.61 -2.39
N TYR A 795 14.05 -37.50 -1.47
CA TYR A 795 15.24 -37.53 -0.64
C TYR A 795 16.08 -38.76 -1.03
N GLN A 796 17.40 -38.58 -1.09
CA GLN A 796 18.34 -39.66 -1.36
C GLN A 796 18.88 -40.21 -0.03
N THR A 797 18.54 -41.45 0.32
CA THR A 797 18.98 -42.08 1.57
C THR A 797 20.51 -42.01 1.74
N ASN A 798 20.97 -41.62 2.93
CA ASN A 798 22.36 -41.32 3.30
C ASN A 798 22.99 -40.07 2.65
N SER A 799 22.20 -39.12 2.13
CA SER A 799 22.73 -37.84 1.64
C SER A 799 22.99 -36.80 2.73
N GLY A 800 22.66 -37.10 4.00
CA GLY A 800 22.71 -36.14 5.11
C GLY A 800 21.47 -35.24 5.17
N TRP A 801 21.47 -34.26 6.07
CA TRP A 801 20.32 -33.36 6.27
C TRP A 801 19.97 -32.56 5.02
N LYS A 802 18.68 -32.50 4.69
CA LYS A 802 18.14 -31.68 3.61
C LYS A 802 16.99 -30.83 4.13
N SER A 803 17.01 -29.54 3.79
CA SER A 803 15.93 -28.60 4.13
C SER A 803 14.81 -28.65 3.10
N TYR A 804 13.58 -28.55 3.58
CA TYR A 804 12.35 -28.53 2.81
C TYR A 804 11.54 -27.32 3.21
N GLN A 805 11.00 -26.60 2.23
CA GLN A 805 10.01 -25.55 2.39
C GLN A 805 8.93 -25.80 1.34
N ILE A 806 7.73 -26.12 1.79
CA ILE A 806 6.63 -26.56 0.93
C ILE A 806 5.48 -25.58 1.09
N ARG A 807 5.03 -24.98 -0.02
CA ARG A 807 3.77 -24.23 -0.07
C ARG A 807 2.61 -25.20 -0.05
N VAL A 808 2.16 -25.55 1.13
CA VAL A 808 1.12 -26.58 1.33
C VAL A 808 -0.21 -26.12 0.71
N GLY A 809 -0.47 -24.81 0.73
CA GLY A 809 -1.63 -24.16 0.12
C GLY A 809 -1.81 -24.40 -1.38
N ASP A 810 -0.72 -24.73 -2.11
CA ASP A 810 -0.78 -25.05 -3.54
C ASP A 810 -1.33 -26.47 -3.79
N TYR A 811 -1.34 -27.32 -2.77
CA TYR A 811 -1.73 -28.73 -2.87
C TYR A 811 -3.03 -29.06 -2.12
N MET A 812 -3.31 -28.37 -1.02
CA MET A 812 -4.47 -28.60 -0.18
C MET A 812 -4.89 -27.32 0.57
N SER A 813 -6.15 -27.23 0.96
CA SER A 813 -6.68 -26.14 1.78
C SER A 813 -7.84 -26.63 2.66
N GLY A 814 -8.14 -25.88 3.72
CA GLY A 814 -9.18 -26.21 4.70
C GLY A 814 -8.62 -26.66 6.05
N GLN A 815 -9.52 -27.05 6.96
CA GLN A 815 -9.18 -27.40 8.35
C GLN A 815 -8.55 -28.79 8.45
N PHE A 816 -7.40 -28.90 9.11
CA PHE A 816 -6.71 -30.15 9.42
C PHE A 816 -6.40 -30.28 10.92
N ASN A 817 -6.58 -31.48 11.45
CA ASN A 817 -6.45 -31.72 12.90
C ASN A 817 -5.07 -32.27 13.27
N TYR A 818 -4.39 -32.94 12.33
CA TYR A 818 -3.14 -33.63 12.59
C TYR A 818 -2.09 -33.38 11.50
N LEU A 819 -0.84 -33.22 11.92
CA LEU A 819 0.35 -33.41 11.08
C LEU A 819 0.84 -34.85 11.25
N VAL A 820 1.07 -35.55 10.14
CA VAL A 820 1.37 -36.99 10.09
C VAL A 820 2.80 -37.19 9.60
N PHE A 821 3.52 -38.11 10.23
CA PHE A 821 4.85 -38.56 9.85
C PHE A 821 4.80 -40.04 9.53
N ALA A 822 5.11 -40.40 8.29
CA ALA A 822 5.10 -41.78 7.80
C ALA A 822 6.53 -42.33 7.75
N ASN A 823 6.74 -43.52 8.32
CA ASN A 823 7.95 -44.33 8.18
C ASN A 823 7.54 -45.81 8.08
N ASP A 824 6.98 -46.16 6.93
CA ASP A 824 6.44 -47.48 6.64
C ASP A 824 7.50 -48.45 6.12
N HIS A 825 7.46 -49.68 6.64
CA HIS A 825 8.33 -50.77 6.20
C HIS A 825 7.73 -52.12 6.65
N ASP A 826 6.73 -52.60 5.94
CA ASP A 826 5.97 -53.85 6.11
C ASP A 826 6.79 -55.12 5.78
N VAL A 827 8.03 -55.19 6.30
CA VAL A 827 8.90 -56.37 6.23
C VAL A 827 9.10 -57.02 7.60
N ARG A 828 9.51 -58.30 7.62
CA ARG A 828 9.66 -59.10 8.85
C ARG A 828 10.59 -58.47 9.90
N ASN A 829 11.61 -57.73 9.48
CA ASN A 829 12.56 -57.01 10.32
C ASN A 829 12.64 -55.55 9.85
N ALA A 830 11.59 -54.78 10.11
CA ALA A 830 11.52 -53.38 9.71
C ALA A 830 12.63 -52.56 10.38
N ASP A 831 13.42 -51.84 9.57
CA ASP A 831 14.54 -51.00 10.03
C ASP A 831 14.58 -49.64 9.32
N ALA A 832 13.48 -49.21 8.68
CA ALA A 832 13.42 -47.92 8.02
C ALA A 832 13.67 -46.80 9.01
N HIS A 833 14.39 -45.76 8.59
CA HIS A 833 14.84 -44.69 9.49
C HIS A 833 14.54 -43.31 8.91
N SER A 834 13.84 -42.50 9.68
CA SER A 834 13.50 -41.10 9.35
C SER A 834 13.79 -40.20 10.54
N GLN A 835 14.40 -39.04 10.28
CA GLN A 835 14.70 -38.02 11.27
C GLN A 835 14.17 -36.67 10.79
N PHE A 836 13.57 -35.92 11.72
CA PHE A 836 13.01 -34.60 11.46
C PHE A 836 13.48 -33.60 12.51
N ARG A 837 13.77 -32.37 12.09
CA ARG A 837 14.07 -31.24 12.99
C ARG A 837 13.69 -29.90 12.35
N ASN A 838 13.72 -28.83 13.14
CA ASN A 838 13.47 -27.45 12.69
C ASN A 838 12.11 -27.26 11.97
N LEU A 839 11.09 -28.01 12.40
CA LEU A 839 9.77 -27.99 11.80
C LEU A 839 9.03 -26.68 12.14
N LYS A 840 8.48 -26.01 11.12
CA LYS A 840 7.67 -24.79 11.23
C LYS A 840 6.46 -24.90 10.31
N LEU A 841 5.33 -24.36 10.75
CA LEU A 841 4.11 -24.20 9.96
C LEU A 841 3.65 -22.75 10.11
N TYR A 842 3.54 -22.02 9.01
CA TYR A 842 3.23 -20.59 9.04
C TYR A 842 2.54 -20.12 7.76
N GLU A 843 1.75 -19.05 7.82
CA GLU A 843 1.27 -18.36 6.60
C GLU A 843 2.36 -17.47 6.05
N TYR A 844 2.60 -17.47 4.75
CA TYR A 844 3.61 -16.63 4.10
C TYR A 844 3.43 -15.15 4.46
N SER A 845 2.19 -14.66 4.45
CA SER A 845 1.84 -13.30 4.86
C SER A 845 2.08 -13.04 6.36
N GLN A 846 1.90 -14.03 7.23
CA GLN A 846 2.14 -13.90 8.68
C GLN A 846 3.61 -14.07 9.06
N TYR A 847 4.37 -14.90 8.34
CA TYR A 847 5.83 -14.92 8.42
C TYR A 847 6.37 -13.61 7.87
N ALA A 848 5.88 -13.10 6.74
CA ALA A 848 6.23 -11.78 6.24
C ALA A 848 5.85 -10.65 7.22
N GLN A 849 4.78 -10.80 8.03
CA GLN A 849 4.40 -9.86 9.08
C GLN A 849 5.16 -10.05 10.40
N ALA A 850 5.52 -11.26 10.79
CA ALA A 850 6.37 -11.55 11.95
C ALA A 850 7.81 -11.16 11.66
N VAL A 851 8.25 -11.41 10.43
CA VAL A 851 9.43 -10.84 9.80
C VAL A 851 9.25 -9.33 9.75
N ALA A 852 8.14 -8.72 9.30
CA ALA A 852 7.89 -7.27 9.36
C ALA A 852 7.89 -6.67 10.79
N GLN A 853 7.44 -7.40 11.81
CA GLN A 853 7.43 -6.98 13.21
C GLN A 853 8.80 -7.17 13.89
N THR A 854 9.60 -8.15 13.49
CA THR A 854 11.05 -8.17 13.74
C THR A 854 11.82 -7.23 12.80
N ASN A 855 11.19 -6.77 11.73
CA ASN A 855 11.72 -5.93 10.66
C ASN A 855 11.19 -4.48 10.69
N ASN A 856 10.85 -4.00 11.89
CA ASN A 856 11.33 -2.68 12.37
C ASN A 856 12.88 -2.63 12.47
N ASN A 857 13.55 -3.47 11.67
CA ASN A 857 14.91 -3.95 11.63
C ASN A 857 15.04 -4.91 10.42
N LYS A 858 15.08 -4.35 9.20
CA LYS A 858 15.53 -4.92 7.90
C LYS A 858 14.50 -5.17 6.76
N LEU A 859 14.82 -4.51 5.64
CA LEU A 859 14.65 -4.89 4.21
C LEU A 859 13.39 -4.43 3.45
N SER A 860 13.61 -3.58 2.45
CA SER A 860 13.58 -3.98 1.02
C SER A 860 15.05 -3.90 0.53
N ILE A 861 15.60 -4.77 -0.31
CA ILE A 861 15.18 -5.18 -1.65
C ILE A 861 15.58 -6.64 -1.86
N ALA A 862 14.72 -7.42 -2.51
CA ALA A 862 15.11 -8.58 -3.27
C ALA A 862 15.01 -8.21 -4.75
N GLU A 863 16.14 -8.23 -5.47
CA GLU A 863 16.22 -8.69 -6.85
C GLU A 863 17.67 -9.09 -7.15
N ASN A 864 17.81 -10.08 -8.03
CA ASN A 864 19.03 -10.76 -8.48
C ASN A 864 19.56 -11.88 -7.57
N GLN A 865 19.01 -13.08 -7.81
CA GLN A 865 19.66 -14.35 -7.55
C GLN A 865 21.02 -14.41 -8.29
N GLU A 866 22.07 -13.89 -7.65
CA GLU A 866 23.43 -14.47 -7.72
C GLU A 866 24.38 -14.02 -6.58
N ASN A 867 24.01 -13.09 -5.66
CA ASN A 867 24.98 -12.51 -4.70
C ASN A 867 24.60 -12.50 -3.19
N LEU A 868 23.71 -13.36 -2.69
CA LEU A 868 23.26 -13.33 -1.27
C LEU A 868 24.32 -13.63 -0.17
N ASN A 869 25.59 -13.81 -0.52
CA ASN A 869 26.66 -14.20 0.41
C ASN A 869 27.72 -13.10 0.67
N SER A 870 27.55 -11.86 0.21
CA SER A 870 28.61 -10.83 0.30
C SER A 870 28.29 -9.53 1.07
N ASP A 871 27.17 -9.41 1.79
CA ASP A 871 26.84 -8.18 2.53
C ASP A 871 27.59 -8.03 3.86
N VAL A 872 28.08 -6.81 4.15
CA VAL A 872 28.79 -6.44 5.38
C VAL A 872 28.07 -5.29 6.09
N VAL A 873 27.98 -5.36 7.43
CA VAL A 873 27.39 -4.29 8.26
C VAL A 873 28.38 -3.15 8.42
N LEU A 874 27.99 -1.97 7.95
CA LEU A 874 28.71 -0.69 8.07
C LEU A 874 27.83 0.29 8.87
N PHE A 875 28.38 0.93 9.90
CA PHE A 875 27.66 1.97 10.64
C PHE A 875 27.91 3.34 10.01
N VAL A 876 26.89 4.07 9.58
CA VAL A 876 27.06 5.43 9.01
C VAL A 876 26.11 6.39 9.71
N LYS A 877 26.62 7.45 10.34
CA LYS A 877 25.81 8.46 11.07
C LYS A 877 24.80 7.83 12.04
N ASP A 878 25.25 6.84 12.80
CA ASP A 878 24.47 6.06 13.77
C ASP A 878 23.37 5.14 13.18
N SER A 879 23.33 4.93 11.85
CA SER A 879 22.48 3.90 11.20
C SER A 879 23.30 2.66 10.82
N THR A 880 22.70 1.46 10.91
CA THR A 880 23.30 0.22 10.40
C THR A 880 22.93 0.04 8.92
N ASN A 881 23.92 0.11 8.04
CA ASN A 881 23.77 -0.15 6.61
C ASN A 881 24.34 -1.53 6.29
N ASN A 882 23.64 -2.34 5.48
CA ASN A 882 24.28 -3.50 4.83
C ASN A 882 24.85 -2.98 3.51
N SER A 883 26.18 -2.98 3.38
CA SER A 883 26.85 -2.64 2.12
C SER A 883 27.34 -3.92 1.46
N THR A 884 27.04 -4.08 0.18
CA THR A 884 27.48 -5.24 -0.61
C THR A 884 29.00 -5.20 -0.77
N LEU A 885 29.70 -6.25 -0.34
CA LEU A 885 31.13 -6.40 -0.59
C LEU A 885 31.33 -6.91 -2.02
N SER A 886 31.99 -6.12 -2.85
CA SER A 886 32.27 -6.45 -4.25
C SER A 886 33.75 -6.24 -4.58
N SER A 887 34.18 -6.74 -5.74
CA SER A 887 35.55 -6.58 -6.23
C SER A 887 35.87 -5.10 -6.47
N TYR A 888 37.07 -4.65 -6.10
CA TYR A 888 37.56 -3.30 -6.35
C TYR A 888 38.72 -3.30 -7.36
N GLY A 889 38.65 -2.46 -8.39
CA GLY A 889 39.66 -2.39 -9.46
C GLY A 889 39.62 -3.55 -10.47
N GLY A 890 38.55 -4.37 -10.42
CA GLY A 890 38.27 -5.48 -11.34
C GLY A 890 39.03 -6.79 -11.05
N LEU A 891 38.55 -7.88 -11.68
CA LEU A 891 39.02 -9.26 -11.45
C LEU A 891 40.51 -9.52 -11.76
N ASN A 892 41.17 -8.60 -12.48
CA ASN A 892 42.60 -8.71 -12.77
C ASN A 892 43.47 -8.23 -11.60
N GLN A 893 42.94 -7.38 -10.73
CA GLN A 893 43.60 -6.90 -9.51
C GLN A 893 43.18 -7.70 -8.29
N ASP A 894 41.88 -7.92 -8.13
CA ASP A 894 41.34 -8.71 -7.01
C ASP A 894 41.37 -10.21 -7.34
N LYS A 895 42.50 -10.85 -7.01
CA LYS A 895 42.74 -12.30 -7.24
C LYS A 895 42.54 -13.15 -5.98
N GLY A 896 42.17 -12.50 -4.88
CA GLY A 896 42.04 -13.09 -3.56
C GLY A 896 40.63 -13.59 -3.25
N THR A 897 40.46 -14.07 -2.03
CA THR A 897 39.18 -14.59 -1.54
C THR A 897 38.75 -13.79 -0.31
N PHE A 898 37.46 -13.83 0.01
CA PHE A 898 36.94 -13.23 1.22
C PHE A 898 35.98 -14.19 1.94
N THR A 899 35.80 -13.96 3.25
CA THR A 899 34.70 -14.53 4.01
C THR A 899 34.05 -13.45 4.87
N ILE A 900 32.79 -13.67 5.22
CA ILE A 900 31.99 -12.78 6.08
C ILE A 900 31.45 -13.62 7.23
N SER A 901 31.52 -13.10 8.45
CA SER A 901 30.94 -13.75 9.63
C SER A 901 29.41 -13.93 9.53
N ASP A 902 28.83 -14.94 10.18
CA ASP A 902 27.37 -15.20 10.18
C ASP A 902 26.51 -13.99 10.60
N ASN A 903 27.05 -13.12 11.47
CA ASN A 903 26.38 -11.88 11.91
C ASN A 903 26.70 -10.65 11.02
N ARG A 904 27.45 -10.84 9.93
CA ARG A 904 27.85 -9.86 8.92
C ARG A 904 28.69 -8.66 9.40
N THR A 905 29.24 -8.70 10.62
CA THR A 905 30.03 -7.58 11.18
C THR A 905 31.54 -7.68 10.95
N GLU A 906 32.02 -8.82 10.46
CA GLU A 906 33.45 -9.09 10.23
C GLU A 906 33.68 -9.56 8.78
N VAL A 907 34.73 -9.02 8.17
CA VAL A 907 35.24 -9.39 6.84
C VAL A 907 36.66 -9.91 6.98
N GLU A 908 36.93 -11.08 6.41
CA GLU A 908 38.28 -11.59 6.23
C GLU A 908 38.63 -11.59 4.74
N LEU A 909 39.73 -10.93 4.38
CA LEU A 909 40.35 -10.95 3.06
C LEU A 909 41.60 -11.85 3.09
N LYS A 910 41.79 -12.69 2.06
CA LYS A 910 42.94 -13.59 1.90
C LYS A 910 43.55 -13.52 0.51
N GLY A 911 44.87 -13.62 0.46
CA GLY A 911 45.65 -13.48 -0.79
C GLY A 911 45.67 -12.02 -1.24
N ASN A 912 45.83 -11.80 -2.55
CA ASN A 912 45.75 -10.47 -3.17
C ASN A 912 44.29 -10.05 -3.38
N SER A 913 43.65 -9.47 -2.35
CA SER A 913 42.25 -9.09 -2.42
C SER A 913 42.02 -7.60 -2.18
N TRP A 914 41.28 -7.01 -3.11
CA TRP A 914 40.80 -5.64 -3.07
C TRP A 914 39.28 -5.66 -3.15
N LYS A 915 38.61 -5.15 -2.13
CA LYS A 915 37.15 -5.10 -2.06
C LYS A 915 36.64 -3.69 -1.86
N LYS A 916 35.41 -3.43 -2.27
CA LYS A 916 34.70 -2.19 -1.99
C LYS A 916 33.33 -2.45 -1.37
N LEU A 917 32.88 -1.47 -0.62
CA LEU A 917 31.55 -1.36 -0.03
C LEU A 917 30.90 -0.09 -0.59
N ASP A 918 29.67 -0.22 -1.08
CA ASP A 918 28.91 0.95 -1.55
C ASP A 918 28.44 1.78 -0.34
N ILE A 919 28.82 3.06 -0.33
CA ILE A 919 28.46 4.03 0.73
C ILE A 919 27.57 5.17 0.21
N ASN A 920 27.00 5.00 -0.99
CA ASN A 920 25.96 5.85 -1.58
C ASN A 920 26.31 7.36 -1.60
N ASN A 921 27.46 7.69 -2.21
CA ASN A 921 27.91 9.08 -2.39
C ASN A 921 28.06 9.84 -1.06
N TYR A 922 28.71 9.21 -0.07
CA TYR A 922 28.95 9.78 1.26
C TYR A 922 29.82 11.04 1.18
N ASN A 923 29.33 12.14 1.75
CA ASN A 923 30.09 13.39 1.82
C ASN A 923 31.01 13.38 3.05
N VAL A 924 32.31 13.19 2.83
CA VAL A 924 33.35 13.35 3.85
C VAL A 924 33.56 14.84 4.11
N THR A 925 33.19 15.28 5.30
CA THR A 925 33.35 16.65 5.80
C THR A 925 34.62 16.78 6.66
N GLN A 926 34.94 18.00 7.09
CA GLN A 926 36.06 18.27 8.01
C GLN A 926 35.93 17.53 9.36
N ASN A 927 34.72 17.09 9.73
CA ASN A 927 34.41 16.44 10.99
C ASN A 927 34.16 14.93 10.84
N THR A 928 34.25 14.37 9.63
CA THR A 928 33.97 12.95 9.41
C THR A 928 35.04 12.08 10.06
N VAL A 929 34.62 11.17 10.93
CA VAL A 929 35.45 10.15 11.58
C VAL A 929 35.19 8.78 10.98
N LEU A 930 36.27 8.08 10.64
CA LEU A 930 36.28 6.65 10.32
C LEU A 930 36.82 5.88 11.53
N LYS A 931 36.06 4.89 12.00
CA LYS A 931 36.46 3.99 13.08
C LYS A 931 36.24 2.53 12.69
N PHE A 932 37.23 1.68 12.93
CA PHE A 932 37.17 0.25 12.63
C PHE A 932 38.13 -0.54 13.51
N GLU A 933 37.95 -1.85 13.58
CA GLU A 933 38.93 -2.76 14.18
C GLU A 933 39.60 -3.61 13.09
N PHE A 934 40.91 -3.79 13.22
CA PHE A 934 41.72 -4.56 12.28
C PHE A 934 42.55 -5.61 13.00
N GLN A 935 42.66 -6.79 12.40
CA GLN A 935 43.69 -7.77 12.74
C GLN A 935 44.26 -8.46 11.51
N SER A 936 45.46 -8.96 11.65
CA SER A 936 46.15 -9.77 10.64
C SER A 936 47.14 -10.73 11.29
N ASN A 937 47.22 -11.95 10.77
CA ASN A 937 48.26 -12.94 11.11
C ASN A 937 49.30 -13.12 10.01
N ALA A 938 49.15 -12.44 8.87
CA ALA A 938 50.04 -12.56 7.72
C ALA A 938 50.14 -11.25 6.94
N GLN A 939 51.37 -10.79 6.74
CA GLN A 939 51.69 -9.51 6.09
C GLN A 939 51.39 -9.55 4.59
N GLY A 940 50.74 -8.51 4.08
CA GLY A 940 50.68 -8.20 2.66
C GLY A 940 51.64 -7.08 2.25
N GLU A 941 51.57 -6.68 0.99
CA GLU A 941 52.21 -5.48 0.45
C GLU A 941 51.50 -4.21 0.93
N ILE A 942 50.15 -4.18 0.84
CA ILE A 942 49.31 -3.07 1.30
C ILE A 942 48.10 -3.64 2.06
N GLN A 943 47.89 -3.20 3.29
CA GLN A 943 46.71 -3.56 4.08
C GLN A 943 46.12 -2.29 4.67
N GLY A 944 44.85 -2.02 4.36
CA GLY A 944 44.26 -0.72 4.67
C GLY A 944 42.80 -0.60 4.30
N ILE A 945 42.25 0.57 4.60
CA ILE A 945 40.85 0.94 4.33
C ILE A 945 40.81 2.36 3.77
N GLY A 946 40.01 2.62 2.75
CA GLY A 946 40.03 3.90 2.03
C GLY A 946 38.71 4.29 1.39
N PHE A 947 38.73 5.37 0.62
CA PHE A 947 37.56 5.88 -0.10
C PHE A 947 37.85 6.03 -1.59
N ASP A 948 36.83 5.81 -2.41
CA ASP A 948 36.95 5.92 -3.87
C ASP A 948 35.63 6.34 -4.57
N ASN A 949 35.72 6.76 -5.83
CA ASN A 949 34.58 7.23 -6.62
C ASN A 949 34.33 6.50 -7.94
N ASP A 950 35.33 5.82 -8.49
CA ASP A 950 35.29 5.36 -9.89
C ASP A 950 35.59 3.86 -10.07
N ASP A 951 35.86 3.13 -8.99
CA ASP A 951 36.19 1.69 -9.00
C ASP A 951 37.47 1.37 -9.78
N ILE A 952 38.41 2.30 -9.82
CA ILE A 952 39.71 2.14 -10.48
C ILE A 952 40.83 2.31 -9.46
N ILE A 953 41.76 1.35 -9.38
CA ILE A 953 42.97 1.50 -8.56
C ILE A 953 44.01 2.29 -9.36
N SER A 954 44.28 3.51 -8.92
CA SER A 954 45.20 4.46 -9.53
C SER A 954 46.15 5.08 -8.49
N GLY A 955 47.21 5.76 -8.96
CA GLY A 955 48.11 6.48 -8.06
C GLY A 955 47.44 7.65 -7.30
N GLY A 956 46.22 8.04 -7.67
CA GLY A 956 45.42 9.02 -6.95
C GLY A 956 44.85 8.48 -5.64
N ASP A 957 44.53 7.18 -5.60
CA ASP A 957 43.74 6.56 -4.53
C ASP A 957 44.57 6.26 -3.29
N ALA A 958 45.90 6.21 -3.46
CA ALA A 958 46.85 6.24 -2.34
C ALA A 958 46.63 7.45 -1.41
N LYS A 959 46.01 8.54 -1.90
CA LYS A 959 45.72 9.73 -1.08
C LYS A 959 44.40 9.61 -0.31
N HIS A 960 43.61 8.57 -0.56
CA HIS A 960 42.32 8.34 0.08
C HIS A 960 42.25 7.00 0.82
N LEU A 961 43.35 6.22 0.83
CA LEU A 961 43.48 4.96 1.54
C LEU A 961 44.38 5.08 2.75
N PHE A 962 43.88 4.69 3.92
CA PHE A 962 44.66 4.63 5.16
C PHE A 962 45.32 3.26 5.29
N GLN A 963 46.64 3.25 5.23
CA GLN A 963 47.44 2.05 5.33
C GLN A 963 47.72 1.73 6.81
N VAL A 964 47.31 0.54 7.27
CA VAL A 964 47.47 0.10 8.66
C VAL A 964 48.60 -0.93 8.84
N SER A 965 48.97 -1.62 7.75
CA SER A 965 50.03 -2.62 7.68
C SER A 965 50.46 -2.80 6.22
N GLY A 966 51.63 -3.40 5.99
CA GLY A 966 52.15 -3.62 4.64
C GLY A 966 53.67 -3.67 4.60
N THR A 967 54.22 -3.95 3.42
CA THR A 967 55.66 -3.84 3.14
C THR A 967 55.98 -2.74 2.12
N GLN A 968 54.97 -2.25 1.39
CA GLN A 968 55.09 -1.16 0.44
C GLN A 968 54.53 0.14 1.03
N ASP A 969 55.12 1.28 0.69
CA ASP A 969 54.65 2.60 1.12
C ASP A 969 53.60 3.12 0.13
N TRP A 970 52.32 2.74 0.34
CA TRP A 970 51.22 3.11 -0.55
C TRP A 970 49.93 3.32 0.26
N GLY A 971 49.56 4.59 0.43
CA GLY A 971 48.46 5.02 1.29
C GLY A 971 48.87 6.21 2.16
N ILE A 972 47.92 6.73 2.92
CA ILE A 972 48.17 7.58 4.08
C ILE A 972 48.63 6.68 5.22
N GLU A 973 49.91 6.79 5.57
CA GLU A 973 50.46 6.14 6.76
C GLU A 973 49.88 6.76 8.03
N ILE A 974 49.45 5.89 8.94
CA ILE A 974 49.04 6.28 10.29
C ILE A 974 50.18 6.00 11.28
N GLU A 975 50.34 6.86 12.28
CA GLU A 975 51.47 6.82 13.23
C GLU A 975 51.53 5.53 14.11
N ASP A 976 50.62 4.57 13.90
CA ASP A 976 50.34 3.44 14.78
C ASP A 976 50.26 2.10 14.00
N ASN A 977 51.35 1.73 13.32
CA ASN A 977 51.46 0.50 12.50
C ASN A 977 51.03 -0.76 13.28
N TYR A 978 50.17 -1.56 12.66
CA TYR A 978 49.71 -2.82 13.23
C TYR A 978 50.87 -3.81 13.39
N THR A 979 50.94 -4.51 14.53
CA THR A 979 51.91 -5.59 14.73
C THR A 979 51.28 -6.94 14.42
N LEU A 980 51.85 -7.69 13.49
CA LEU A 980 51.32 -9.00 13.07
C LEU A 980 51.11 -9.95 14.26
N GLY A 981 49.92 -10.56 14.31
CA GLY A 981 49.54 -11.48 15.39
C GLY A 981 49.26 -10.83 16.75
N SER A 982 49.19 -9.49 16.84
CA SER A 982 48.86 -8.79 18.09
C SER A 982 47.37 -8.88 18.49
N GLY A 983 46.53 -9.45 17.62
CA GLY A 983 45.07 -9.51 17.79
C GLY A 983 44.39 -8.22 17.33
N TRP A 984 43.11 -8.04 17.64
CA TRP A 984 42.35 -6.86 17.22
C TRP A 984 42.92 -5.55 17.76
N LYS A 985 43.13 -4.59 16.86
CA LYS A 985 43.47 -3.19 17.18
C LYS A 985 42.39 -2.26 16.61
N THR A 986 41.94 -1.30 17.41
CA THR A 986 40.96 -0.29 17.00
C THR A 986 41.68 0.93 16.42
N TYR A 987 41.18 1.41 15.30
CA TYR A 987 41.60 2.63 14.63
C TYR A 987 40.42 3.61 14.60
N GLU A 988 40.68 4.88 14.89
CA GLU A 988 39.70 5.96 14.87
C GLU A 988 40.42 7.22 14.38
N MET A 989 39.94 7.80 13.29
CA MET A 989 40.64 8.89 12.60
C MET A 989 39.65 9.88 12.02
N ASN A 990 39.94 11.18 12.19
CA ASN A 990 39.20 12.23 11.51
C ASN A 990 39.66 12.28 10.05
N VAL A 991 38.86 11.73 9.15
CA VAL A 991 39.14 11.64 7.71
C VAL A 991 39.23 13.04 7.10
N GLY A 992 38.41 13.97 7.61
CA GLY A 992 38.37 15.37 7.16
C GLY A 992 39.69 16.13 7.28
N ASP A 993 40.61 15.68 8.12
CA ASP A 993 41.94 16.27 8.25
C ASP A 993 42.87 15.94 7.07
N TYR A 994 42.54 14.90 6.29
CA TYR A 994 43.31 14.45 5.13
C TYR A 994 42.66 14.84 3.81
N PHE A 995 41.35 14.63 3.69
CA PHE A 995 40.58 14.95 2.48
C PHE A 995 39.09 15.15 2.79
N THR A 996 38.40 15.89 1.93
CA THR A 996 36.95 16.11 1.97
C THR A 996 36.35 15.95 0.58
N GLY A 997 35.05 15.71 0.49
CA GLY A 997 34.33 15.53 -0.76
C GLY A 997 33.41 14.32 -0.74
N ASN A 998 32.68 14.10 -1.84
CA ASN A 998 31.78 12.97 -1.95
C ASN A 998 32.54 11.72 -2.44
N PHE A 999 32.25 10.58 -1.82
CA PHE A 999 32.83 9.28 -2.15
C PHE A 999 31.74 8.22 -2.30
N ASN A 1000 31.79 7.46 -3.40
CA ASN A 1000 30.83 6.40 -3.68
C ASN A 1000 31.14 5.10 -2.94
N TYR A 1001 32.43 4.84 -2.67
CA TYR A 1001 32.91 3.55 -2.18
C TYR A 1001 33.81 3.69 -0.95
N LEU A 1002 33.71 2.73 -0.03
CA LEU A 1002 34.70 2.46 1.01
C LEU A 1002 35.49 1.20 0.62
N THR A 1003 36.80 1.29 0.47
CA THR A 1003 37.66 0.23 -0.07
C THR A 1003 38.40 -0.50 1.05
N LEU A 1004 38.59 -1.82 0.92
CA LEU A 1004 39.32 -2.68 1.84
C LEU A 1004 40.44 -3.39 1.09
N ALA A 1005 41.67 -3.33 1.62
CA ALA A 1005 42.86 -3.85 0.96
C ALA A 1005 43.54 -4.97 1.76
N SER A 1006 43.86 -6.05 1.05
CA SER A 1006 44.82 -7.08 1.41
C SER A 1006 45.65 -7.38 0.16
N ASP A 1007 46.47 -6.45 -0.25
CA ASP A 1007 47.28 -6.53 -1.47
C ASP A 1007 48.54 -7.35 -1.23
N ASP A 1008 48.92 -8.20 -2.20
CA ASP A 1008 50.19 -8.92 -2.24
C ASP A 1008 50.34 -9.62 -3.60
N ASP A 1009 51.05 -9.00 -4.54
CA ASP A 1009 51.15 -9.38 -5.95
C ASP A 1009 51.99 -10.66 -6.22
N ILE A 1010 52.42 -11.37 -5.17
CA ILE A 1010 53.17 -12.62 -5.32
C ILE A 1010 52.25 -13.82 -5.65
N SER A 1011 52.74 -14.72 -6.49
CA SER A 1011 52.04 -15.99 -6.78
C SER A 1011 52.05 -16.88 -5.53
N ASN A 1012 50.87 -17.09 -4.92
CA ASN A 1012 50.62 -17.74 -3.62
C ASN A 1012 50.82 -16.83 -2.39
N SER A 1013 50.31 -15.60 -2.47
CA SER A 1013 50.15 -14.72 -1.32
C SER A 1013 49.49 -15.44 -0.14
N VAL A 1014 50.06 -15.22 1.05
CA VAL A 1014 49.46 -15.60 2.33
C VAL A 1014 48.88 -14.41 3.07
N ALA A 1015 48.84 -13.23 2.43
CA ALA A 1015 48.34 -12.00 3.04
C ALA A 1015 46.91 -12.21 3.55
N GLN A 1016 46.65 -11.65 4.73
CA GLN A 1016 45.37 -11.77 5.39
C GLN A 1016 45.03 -10.45 6.08
N SER A 1017 43.88 -9.89 5.79
CA SER A 1017 43.35 -8.69 6.47
C SER A 1017 41.97 -9.00 7.02
N GLN A 1018 41.73 -8.73 8.31
CA GLN A 1018 40.41 -8.84 8.91
C GLN A 1018 39.95 -7.48 9.41
N PHE A 1019 38.72 -7.11 9.06
CA PHE A 1019 38.09 -5.85 9.45
C PHE A 1019 36.76 -6.14 10.15
N ARG A 1020 36.44 -5.39 11.21
CA ARG A 1020 35.11 -5.42 11.82
C ARG A 1020 34.76 -4.10 12.48
N ASN A 1021 33.49 -3.95 12.86
CA ASN A 1021 32.98 -2.76 13.56
C ASN A 1021 33.32 -1.46 12.81
N ILE A 1022 33.20 -1.47 11.48
CA ILE A 1022 33.50 -0.31 10.63
C ILE A 1022 32.38 0.72 10.77
N SER A 1023 32.75 1.98 11.02
CA SER A 1023 31.82 3.07 11.28
C SER A 1023 32.31 4.40 10.73
N LEU A 1024 31.38 5.19 10.16
CA LEU A 1024 31.56 6.55 9.68
C LEU A 1024 30.57 7.46 10.41
N TYR A 1025 31.05 8.54 11.04
CA TYR A 1025 30.18 9.48 11.75
C TYR A 1025 30.76 10.88 11.75
N GLU A 1026 29.98 11.89 12.14
CA GLU A 1026 30.44 13.28 12.23
C GLU A 1026 30.71 13.64 13.71
N MET A 1027 31.83 14.31 13.98
CA MET A 1027 32.15 14.87 15.30
C MET A 1027 31.52 16.23 15.59
#